data_AF-A0A7Y5UUD5-F1
#
_entry.id   AF-A0A7Y5UUD5-F1
#
_cell.length_a   1.000
_cell.length_b   1.000
_cell.length_c   1.000
_cell.angle_alpha   90.00
_cell.angle_beta   90.00
_cell.angle_gamma   90.00
#
_symmetry.space_group_name_H-M   'P 1'
#
loop_
_entity.id
_entity.type
_entity.pdbx_description
1 polymer ?
#
loop_
_entity_poly.entity_id
_entity_poly.type
_entity_poly.pdbx_seq_one_letter_code
_entity_poly.pdbx_strand_id
1 'polypeptide(L)'
;MNHELPHAIRYQTPETPDGVVRRVQADSSGRATVSVEIEFKVSREFKERCQGSARSVAFAARSRIARLGIDVEPTSEIAFENGRAMLAARLSANVAEYGLDRFLPELIVPGVKLGRLVLVREENQLSPEQIYASLAHNEFQLPSGFSIDAEGAFTIQTHKVRYALSKALTLQDALAILTQDDGKSILNRMQVPRAIDNLVIPAGHGVITSCSMFLHKHYVVIDPDAGALGRHLNAIVLDPVSTRGTRVFLEIHNSSDRQIVNPFVKARIYTADERDVAPRVFASAQVPPAALGETMMVAAEAAVMPSFEQVKAYYAEHLPDMAEKSYQNRPLLVAEDWRAVATGKLPVLVSTRPAGQRSPVSLRSTLDYSRVGREADQFATHMLEQLPVGKRSTLLLSYFPNLIEHIAICSAVLSKRIGTVVFRRASFEHGQFFSANDHVRLADYEALGARVIWCNDDRGHLAVHAFRGLRGYFVEPHEVQRFKSTLVLAVYGSAEKLGPDEAKGLREFLGQVKELFGGQIAILTGGGPGAMQQATDSALEQGLLVGANYIETIDQATNKAAHFYQCFQDRNRHNRQRWFDIASFVVFCVGGLGTLEEVGLTLTDMKLGMVERGPVVFFGNYGDDVYWSHLKEQLARMVEAKRAPGWINENILFTGDASRITGFYKKVLGLG
;
A
#
# COMPACT_ATOMS: atom_id res chain seq x y z
N MET A 1 9.19 -33.89 2.70
CA MET A 1 8.63 -33.37 3.97
C MET A 1 7.48 -32.48 3.60
N ASN A 2 6.27 -32.79 4.06
CA ASN A 2 5.11 -31.92 3.90
C ASN A 2 5.38 -30.64 4.70
N HIS A 3 5.82 -29.59 4.01
CA HIS A 3 5.79 -28.25 4.58
C HIS A 3 4.32 -27.82 4.57
N GLU A 4 3.61 -28.04 5.67
CA GLU A 4 2.47 -27.20 5.99
C GLU A 4 2.98 -25.76 5.98
N LEU A 5 2.48 -24.97 5.02
CA LEU A 5 2.71 -23.54 5.00
C LEU A 5 2.21 -22.99 6.33
N PRO A 6 2.99 -22.21 7.09
CA PRO A 6 2.42 -21.47 8.20
C PRO A 6 1.31 -20.59 7.62
N HIS A 7 0.07 -20.85 8.02
CA HIS A 7 -1.10 -20.07 7.63
C HIS A 7 -0.81 -18.60 7.96
N ALA A 8 -0.68 -17.78 6.92
CA ALA A 8 -0.25 -16.40 7.05
C ALA A 8 -1.45 -15.53 7.47
N ILE A 9 -1.57 -15.35 8.77
CA ILE A 9 -2.54 -14.50 9.46
C ILE A 9 -2.47 -13.06 8.92
N ARG A 10 -3.58 -12.54 8.37
CA ARG A 10 -3.76 -11.11 8.11
C ARG A 10 -4.49 -10.47 9.28
N TYR A 11 -3.85 -9.49 9.91
CA TYR A 11 -4.50 -8.62 10.88
C TYR A 11 -5.33 -7.55 10.18
N GLN A 12 -6.64 -7.56 10.39
CA GLN A 12 -7.55 -6.56 9.86
C GLN A 12 -8.41 -5.99 10.98
N THR A 13 -8.66 -4.68 10.94
CA THR A 13 -9.73 -4.10 11.73
C THR A 13 -11.06 -4.75 11.34
N PRO A 14 -11.87 -5.22 12.31
CA PRO A 14 -13.15 -5.87 12.04
C PRO A 14 -14.19 -4.85 11.57
N GLU A 15 -14.30 -4.62 10.26
CA GLU A 15 -15.05 -3.48 9.70
C GLU A 15 -15.96 -3.81 8.51
N THR A 16 -16.94 -2.95 8.26
CA THR A 16 -17.75 -2.96 7.05
C THR A 16 -17.06 -2.21 5.90
N PRO A 17 -17.50 -2.40 4.63
CA PRO A 17 -17.26 -1.41 3.59
C PRO A 17 -17.79 -0.03 3.99
N ASP A 18 -17.30 1.03 3.34
CA ASP A 18 -17.80 2.37 3.62
C ASP A 18 -19.29 2.52 3.35
N GLY A 19 -19.97 3.19 4.27
CA GLY A 19 -21.35 3.61 4.16
C GLY A 19 -21.51 4.75 3.17
N VAL A 20 -22.68 4.78 2.53
CA VAL A 20 -23.03 5.71 1.46
C VAL A 20 -24.18 6.60 1.93
N VAL A 21 -24.05 7.91 1.70
CA VAL A 21 -25.12 8.88 1.96
C VAL A 21 -26.33 8.58 1.09
N ARG A 22 -27.50 8.37 1.70
CA ARG A 22 -28.77 8.13 1.03
C ARG A 22 -29.64 9.37 0.97
N ARG A 23 -29.72 10.07 2.09
CA ARG A 23 -30.54 11.28 2.22
C ARG A 23 -29.69 12.40 2.81
N VAL A 24 -29.93 13.60 2.31
CA VAL A 24 -29.31 14.84 2.80
C VAL A 24 -30.43 15.79 3.17
N GLN A 25 -30.32 16.42 4.33
CA GLN A 25 -31.22 17.47 4.80
C GLN A 25 -30.35 18.65 5.23
N ALA A 26 -30.48 19.77 4.52
CA ALA A 26 -29.83 21.01 4.92
C ALA A 26 -30.50 21.53 6.20
N ASP A 27 -29.70 21.94 7.18
CA ASP A 27 -30.23 22.52 8.39
C ASP A 27 -30.71 23.96 8.12
N SER A 28 -31.92 24.29 8.56
CA SER A 28 -32.51 25.63 8.48
C SER A 28 -32.03 26.58 9.59
N SER A 29 -31.19 26.09 10.51
CA SER A 29 -30.76 26.82 11.72
C SER A 29 -29.75 27.96 11.52
N GLY A 30 -29.30 28.23 10.28
CA GLY A 30 -28.35 29.31 9.97
C GLY A 30 -26.88 29.00 10.29
N ARG A 31 -26.56 27.83 10.88
CA ARG A 31 -25.20 27.28 10.89
C ARG A 31 -25.01 26.41 9.65
N ALA A 32 -23.83 26.47 9.01
CA ALA A 32 -23.48 25.64 7.86
C ALA A 32 -23.25 24.17 8.29
N THR A 33 -24.32 23.48 8.65
CA THR A 33 -24.34 22.06 8.99
C THR A 33 -25.25 21.29 8.05
N VAL A 34 -24.95 20.01 7.86
CA VAL A 34 -25.70 19.13 6.97
C VAL A 34 -26.06 17.86 7.72
N SER A 35 -27.34 17.53 7.78
CA SER A 35 -27.81 16.26 8.35
C SER A 35 -27.92 15.21 7.25
N VAL A 36 -27.46 14.00 7.52
CA VAL A 36 -27.46 12.91 6.54
C VAL A 36 -27.95 11.60 7.14
N GLU A 37 -28.40 10.73 6.27
CA GLU A 37 -28.65 9.33 6.56
C GLU A 37 -27.68 8.46 5.75
N ILE A 38 -26.93 7.60 6.45
CA ILE A 38 -25.86 6.78 5.89
C ILE A 38 -26.30 5.31 5.92
N GLU A 39 -26.19 4.64 4.78
CA GLU A 39 -26.45 3.21 4.65
C GLU A 39 -25.15 2.42 4.50
N PHE A 40 -25.00 1.37 5.31
CA PHE A 40 -23.87 0.44 5.27
C PHE A 40 -24.31 -0.93 4.78
N LYS A 41 -23.47 -1.58 3.97
CA LYS A 41 -23.62 -3.00 3.64
C LYS A 41 -23.02 -3.84 4.77
N VAL A 42 -23.80 -4.74 5.35
CA VAL A 42 -23.38 -5.56 6.48
C VAL A 42 -23.30 -7.01 6.05
N SER A 43 -22.12 -7.64 6.21
CA SER A 43 -21.98 -9.07 5.95
C SER A 43 -22.67 -9.89 7.04
N ARG A 44 -23.06 -11.13 6.71
CA ARG A 44 -23.62 -12.07 7.69
C ARG A 44 -22.69 -12.27 8.88
N GLU A 45 -21.40 -12.46 8.61
CA GLU A 45 -20.36 -12.63 9.64
C GLU A 45 -20.27 -11.40 10.57
N PHE A 46 -20.26 -10.17 10.01
CA PHE A 46 -20.22 -8.96 10.83
C PHE A 46 -21.46 -8.84 11.72
N LYS A 47 -22.65 -9.16 11.18
CA LYS A 47 -23.91 -9.12 11.93
C LYS A 47 -23.95 -10.16 13.05
N GLU A 48 -23.49 -11.38 12.79
CA GLU A 48 -23.40 -12.43 13.82
C GLU A 48 -22.44 -12.01 14.93
N ARG A 49 -21.31 -11.39 14.57
CA ARG A 49 -20.29 -10.94 15.51
C ARG A 49 -20.66 -9.71 16.31
N CYS A 50 -21.51 -8.81 15.79
CA CYS A 50 -22.06 -7.72 16.60
C CYS A 50 -23.14 -8.19 17.57
N GLN A 51 -23.63 -9.44 17.44
CA GLN A 51 -24.74 -10.01 18.22
C GLN A 51 -26.01 -9.13 18.20
N GLY A 52 -26.17 -8.29 17.18
CA GLY A 52 -27.24 -7.30 17.07
C GLY A 52 -27.14 -6.12 18.06
N SER A 53 -26.04 -5.99 18.81
CA SER A 53 -25.81 -4.88 19.73
C SER A 53 -25.15 -3.70 19.03
N ALA A 54 -25.81 -2.53 19.04
CA ALA A 54 -25.20 -1.29 18.56
C ALA A 54 -24.02 -0.84 19.45
N ARG A 55 -23.94 -1.31 20.70
CA ARG A 55 -22.90 -0.91 21.66
C ARG A 55 -21.51 -1.45 21.34
N SER A 56 -21.42 -2.55 20.61
CA SER A 56 -20.15 -3.15 20.18
C SER A 56 -19.67 -2.63 18.82
N VAL A 57 -20.29 -1.55 18.32
CA VAL A 57 -20.01 -1.02 16.99
C VAL A 57 -19.77 0.49 17.07
N ALA A 58 -18.63 0.92 16.56
CA ALA A 58 -18.29 2.33 16.43
C ALA A 58 -18.38 2.77 14.96
N PHE A 59 -18.88 3.98 14.72
CA PHE A 59 -18.75 4.62 13.41
C PHE A 59 -17.41 5.36 13.32
N ALA A 60 -16.65 5.09 12.27
CA ALA A 60 -15.39 5.78 11.98
C ALA A 60 -15.48 6.47 10.61
N ALA A 61 -15.46 7.80 10.63
CA ALA A 61 -15.38 8.63 9.43
C ALA A 61 -14.05 8.39 8.69
N ARG A 62 -14.05 8.63 7.38
CA ARG A 62 -12.81 8.57 6.58
C ARG A 62 -11.85 9.67 7.04
N SER A 63 -10.61 9.29 7.37
CA SER A 63 -9.56 10.26 7.79
C SER A 63 -9.41 11.44 6.81
N ARG A 64 -9.54 11.24 5.49
CA ARG A 64 -9.47 12.35 4.53
C ARG A 64 -10.57 13.43 4.72
N ILE A 65 -11.74 13.06 5.25
CA ILE A 65 -12.85 13.97 5.54
C ILE A 65 -12.56 14.76 6.82
N ALA A 66 -12.16 14.05 7.88
CA ALA A 66 -11.75 14.68 9.13
C ALA A 66 -10.57 15.65 8.93
N ARG A 67 -9.58 15.26 8.11
CA ARG A 67 -8.43 16.12 7.76
C ARG A 67 -8.80 17.39 7.00
N LEU A 68 -9.95 17.44 6.34
CA LEU A 68 -10.51 18.66 5.76
C LEU A 68 -11.18 19.55 6.82
N GLY A 69 -11.18 19.12 8.08
CA GLY A 69 -11.85 19.76 9.19
C GLY A 69 -13.35 19.47 9.26
N ILE A 70 -13.84 18.47 8.51
CA ILE A 70 -15.26 18.09 8.50
C ILE A 70 -15.47 16.98 9.52
N ASP A 71 -16.26 17.26 10.56
CA ASP A 71 -16.73 16.21 11.47
C ASP A 71 -17.97 15.52 10.90
N VAL A 72 -18.13 14.25 11.23
CA VAL A 72 -19.33 13.45 10.90
C VAL A 72 -19.83 12.85 12.21
N GLU A 73 -20.61 13.64 12.94
CA GLU A 73 -21.10 13.29 14.27
C GLU A 73 -22.35 12.40 14.17
N PRO A 74 -22.32 11.17 14.70
CA PRO A 74 -23.52 10.34 14.84
C PRO A 74 -24.62 11.03 15.64
N THR A 75 -25.85 11.03 15.14
CA THR A 75 -27.03 11.61 15.83
C THR A 75 -28.11 10.58 16.16
N SER A 76 -27.93 9.33 15.73
CA SER A 76 -28.77 8.19 16.11
C SER A 76 -27.92 6.99 16.51
N GLU A 77 -28.54 6.00 17.16
CA GLU A 77 -27.96 4.67 17.25
C GLU A 77 -27.93 4.00 15.86
N ILE A 78 -27.09 2.98 15.71
CA ILE A 78 -26.96 2.18 14.49
C ILE A 78 -28.13 1.17 14.44
N ALA A 79 -28.99 1.29 13.44
CA ALA A 79 -30.12 0.38 13.24
C ALA A 79 -29.78 -0.70 12.20
N PHE A 80 -29.89 -1.97 12.55
CA PHE A 80 -29.61 -3.10 11.65
C PHE A 80 -30.89 -3.64 11.00
N GLU A 81 -31.01 -3.55 9.68
CA GLU A 81 -32.20 -3.98 8.92
C GLU A 81 -31.80 -4.75 7.65
N ASN A 82 -32.31 -5.97 7.47
CA ASN A 82 -32.23 -6.72 6.20
C ASN A 82 -30.84 -6.77 5.53
N GLY A 83 -29.77 -7.02 6.30
CA GLY A 83 -28.40 -7.09 5.79
C GLY A 83 -27.75 -5.72 5.55
N ARG A 84 -28.37 -4.66 6.06
CA ARG A 84 -27.87 -3.29 6.04
C ARG A 84 -27.83 -2.73 7.46
N ALA A 85 -27.10 -1.64 7.62
CA ALA A 85 -27.18 -0.80 8.81
C ALA A 85 -27.42 0.65 8.40
N MET A 86 -28.20 1.37 9.21
CA MET A 86 -28.55 2.77 9.00
C MET A 86 -28.02 3.61 10.16
N LEU A 87 -27.50 4.80 9.83
CA LEU A 87 -27.02 5.78 10.81
C LEU A 87 -27.40 7.19 10.38
N ALA A 88 -28.03 7.95 11.25
CA ALA A 88 -28.15 9.40 11.08
C ALA A 88 -26.89 10.09 11.62
N ALA A 89 -26.41 11.10 10.90
CA ALA A 89 -25.26 11.89 11.32
C ALA A 89 -25.41 13.36 10.94
N ARG A 90 -24.71 14.24 11.66
CA ARG A 90 -24.58 15.66 11.38
C ARG A 90 -23.15 15.98 10.98
N LEU A 91 -22.99 16.71 9.89
CA LEU A 91 -21.70 17.19 9.42
C LEU A 91 -21.53 18.67 9.72
N SER A 92 -20.33 19.04 10.16
CA SER A 92 -19.93 20.43 10.40
C SER A 92 -18.46 20.65 10.01
N ALA A 93 -18.15 21.85 9.51
CA ALA A 93 -16.77 22.27 9.25
C ALA A 93 -16.21 22.97 10.49
N ASN A 94 -15.27 22.32 11.17
CA ASN A 94 -14.76 22.72 12.47
C ASN A 94 -13.37 23.40 12.40
N VAL A 95 -12.66 23.28 11.28
CA VAL A 95 -11.38 23.99 11.05
C VAL A 95 -11.65 25.26 10.24
N ALA A 96 -11.96 26.36 10.95
CA ALA A 96 -12.37 27.62 10.33
C ALA A 96 -11.37 28.16 9.28
N GLU A 97 -10.07 27.97 9.49
CA GLU A 97 -9.01 28.39 8.55
C GLU A 97 -9.16 27.76 7.16
N TYR A 98 -9.81 26.59 7.06
CA TYR A 98 -9.96 25.88 5.79
C TYR A 98 -11.17 26.39 4.98
N GLY A 99 -12.09 27.12 5.61
CA GLY A 99 -13.22 27.77 4.96
C GLY A 99 -14.11 26.82 4.15
N LEU A 100 -14.39 25.63 4.69
CA LEU A 100 -15.25 24.62 4.06
C LEU A 100 -16.72 24.71 4.45
N ASP A 101 -17.04 25.48 5.48
CA ASP A 101 -18.41 25.81 5.90
C ASP A 101 -19.27 26.29 4.72
N ARG A 102 -18.73 27.19 3.89
CA ARG A 102 -19.40 27.72 2.68
C ARG A 102 -19.69 26.68 1.59
N PHE A 103 -18.96 25.56 1.58
CA PHE A 103 -19.09 24.52 0.55
C PHE A 103 -19.80 23.27 1.05
N LEU A 104 -20.01 23.13 2.35
CA LEU A 104 -20.45 21.88 2.96
C LEU A 104 -21.78 21.33 2.36
N PRO A 105 -22.83 22.16 2.10
CA PRO A 105 -24.05 21.68 1.48
C PRO A 105 -23.88 21.18 0.03
N GLU A 106 -22.89 21.71 -0.70
CA GLU A 106 -22.60 21.32 -2.09
C GLU A 106 -21.69 20.09 -2.16
N LEU A 107 -20.83 19.88 -1.15
CA LEU A 107 -19.91 18.75 -1.08
C LEU A 107 -20.59 17.45 -0.67
N ILE A 108 -21.63 17.53 0.17
CA ILE A 108 -22.27 16.37 0.79
C ILE A 108 -23.58 16.07 0.06
N VAL A 109 -23.48 15.19 -0.93
CA VAL A 109 -24.59 14.75 -1.78
C VAL A 109 -24.85 13.25 -1.63
N PRO A 110 -26.05 12.74 -2.01
CA PRO A 110 -26.30 11.31 -2.08
C PRO A 110 -25.23 10.59 -2.92
N GLY A 111 -24.73 9.46 -2.43
CA GLY A 111 -23.66 8.70 -3.06
C GLY A 111 -22.26 8.93 -2.47
N VAL A 112 -22.04 10.01 -1.72
CA VAL A 112 -20.76 10.26 -1.04
C VAL A 112 -20.53 9.18 0.03
N LYS A 113 -19.28 8.68 0.10
CA LYS A 113 -18.84 7.72 1.13
C LYS A 113 -18.22 8.46 2.30
N LEU A 114 -18.79 8.30 3.51
CA LEU A 114 -18.40 9.09 4.68
C LEU A 114 -17.53 8.33 5.70
N GLY A 115 -17.67 7.02 5.82
CA GLY A 115 -16.97 6.24 6.84
C GLY A 115 -17.44 4.79 6.87
N ARG A 116 -17.02 4.05 7.88
CA ARG A 116 -17.26 2.61 8.04
C ARG A 116 -17.69 2.29 9.48
N LEU A 117 -18.34 1.14 9.65
CA LEU A 117 -18.65 0.59 10.98
C LEU A 117 -17.53 -0.36 11.39
N VAL A 118 -17.10 -0.28 12.64
CA VAL A 118 -16.00 -1.07 13.20
C VAL A 118 -16.48 -1.76 14.47
N LEU A 119 -16.22 -3.06 14.59
CA LEU A 119 -16.50 -3.80 15.81
C LEU A 119 -15.50 -3.40 16.89
N VAL A 120 -16.00 -2.95 18.03
CA VAL A 120 -15.23 -2.60 19.22
C VAL A 120 -15.73 -3.50 20.34
N ARG A 121 -14.94 -4.53 20.64
CA ARG A 121 -15.29 -5.62 21.56
C ARG A 121 -14.40 -5.51 22.80
N GLU A 122 -15.01 -5.46 23.97
CA GLU A 122 -14.30 -5.32 25.25
C GLU A 122 -13.33 -6.48 25.47
N GLU A 123 -13.70 -7.69 25.05
CA GLU A 123 -12.85 -8.89 25.15
C GLU A 123 -11.58 -8.83 24.28
N ASN A 124 -11.54 -7.94 23.28
CA ASN A 124 -10.37 -7.73 22.44
C ASN A 124 -9.54 -6.52 22.89
N GLN A 125 -10.01 -5.75 23.88
CA GLN A 125 -9.28 -4.61 24.40
C GLN A 125 -8.09 -5.10 25.21
N LEU A 126 -6.92 -4.49 25.00
CA LEU A 126 -5.73 -4.82 25.79
C LEU A 126 -5.83 -4.20 27.19
N SER A 127 -5.49 -4.98 28.21
CA SER A 127 -5.28 -4.49 29.58
C SER A 127 -3.99 -3.67 29.69
N PRO A 128 -3.81 -2.85 30.74
CA PRO A 128 -2.56 -2.13 30.98
C PRO A 128 -1.31 -3.02 30.97
N GLU A 129 -1.40 -4.21 31.57
CA GLU A 129 -0.30 -5.18 31.64
C GLU A 129 0.03 -5.74 30.25
N GLN A 130 -1.00 -6.03 29.44
CA GLN A 130 -0.82 -6.49 28.07
C GLN A 130 -0.20 -5.39 27.20
N ILE A 131 -0.63 -4.14 27.35
CA ILE A 131 -0.04 -3.00 26.62
C ILE A 131 1.45 -2.88 26.96
N TYR A 132 1.80 -2.91 28.25
CA TYR A 132 3.19 -2.83 28.70
C TYR A 132 4.06 -3.99 28.17
N ALA A 133 3.53 -5.22 28.23
CA ALA A 133 4.21 -6.39 27.69
C ALA A 133 4.41 -6.27 26.16
N SER A 134 3.40 -5.86 25.40
CA SER A 134 3.50 -5.69 23.95
C SER A 134 4.50 -4.58 23.56
N LEU A 135 4.57 -3.49 24.32
CA LEU A 135 5.58 -2.44 24.15
C LEU A 135 7.00 -2.96 24.35
N ALA A 136 7.22 -3.77 25.40
CA ALA A 136 8.53 -4.36 25.68
C ALA A 136 9.01 -5.31 24.55
N HIS A 137 8.08 -5.94 23.85
CA HIS A 137 8.36 -6.80 22.69
C HIS A 137 8.28 -6.07 21.34
N ASN A 138 8.14 -4.74 21.33
CA ASN A 138 8.01 -3.91 20.13
C ASN A 138 6.89 -4.36 19.17
N GLU A 139 5.80 -4.95 19.70
CA GLU A 139 4.64 -5.35 18.90
C GLU A 139 3.84 -4.14 18.38
N PHE A 140 4.06 -2.97 18.97
CA PHE A 140 3.69 -1.66 18.46
C PHE A 140 4.57 -0.59 19.11
N GLN A 141 4.59 0.60 18.51
CA GLN A 141 5.28 1.78 19.06
C GLN A 141 4.26 2.89 19.27
N LEU A 142 4.25 3.48 20.47
CA LEU A 142 3.39 4.61 20.82
C LEU A 142 4.15 5.94 20.76
N PRO A 143 3.44 7.08 20.60
CA PRO A 143 4.05 8.40 20.68
C PRO A 143 4.67 8.63 22.05
N SER A 144 5.77 9.37 22.11
CA SER A 144 6.47 9.60 23.36
C SER A 144 5.66 10.39 24.38
N GLY A 145 5.88 10.07 25.67
CA GLY A 145 5.17 10.73 26.77
C GLY A 145 3.70 10.29 26.93
N PHE A 146 3.37 9.09 26.47
CA PHE A 146 2.08 8.47 26.73
C PHE A 146 1.92 8.10 28.21
N SER A 147 0.67 8.06 28.67
CA SER A 147 0.26 7.49 29.96
C SER A 147 -0.80 6.44 29.70
N ILE A 148 -0.89 5.42 30.56
CA ILE A 148 -1.91 4.36 30.50
C ILE A 148 -2.66 4.37 31.82
N ASP A 149 -3.99 4.43 31.78
CA ASP A 149 -4.84 4.37 32.96
C ASP A 149 -5.20 2.93 33.37
N ALA A 150 -5.90 2.77 34.49
CA ALA A 150 -6.26 1.46 35.04
C ALA A 150 -7.21 0.68 34.12
N GLU A 151 -7.94 1.37 33.24
CA GLU A 151 -8.86 0.79 32.28
C GLU A 151 -8.20 0.46 30.93
N GLY A 152 -6.88 0.63 30.80
CA GLY A 152 -6.12 0.33 29.58
C GLY A 152 -6.29 1.38 28.47
N ALA A 153 -6.82 2.56 28.77
CA ALA A 153 -6.82 3.68 27.85
C ALA A 153 -5.53 4.47 27.99
N PHE A 154 -5.02 4.97 26.86
CA PHE A 154 -3.76 5.71 26.81
C PHE A 154 -3.92 7.09 26.17
N THR A 155 -3.02 7.99 26.54
CA THR A 155 -2.98 9.36 26.00
C THR A 155 -2.00 9.45 24.82
N ILE A 156 -2.49 9.90 23.67
CA ILE A 156 -1.72 10.25 22.48
C ILE A 156 -1.30 11.70 22.60
N GLN A 157 0.00 11.92 22.83
CA GLN A 157 0.59 13.25 22.75
C GLN A 157 0.70 13.69 21.29
N THR A 158 0.28 14.92 21.01
CA THR A 158 0.37 15.49 19.66
C THR A 158 1.77 15.99 19.36
N HIS A 159 2.21 15.88 18.12
CA HIS A 159 3.37 16.60 17.64
C HIS A 159 3.16 18.12 17.78
N LYS A 160 4.26 18.82 17.99
CA LYS A 160 4.34 20.30 18.01
C LYS A 160 4.28 20.91 16.61
N VAL A 161 3.25 20.55 15.87
CA VAL A 161 3.02 20.94 14.49
C VAL A 161 1.53 21.19 14.26
N ARG A 162 1.20 22.16 13.42
CA ARG A 162 -0.13 22.29 12.84
C ARG A 162 -0.06 22.20 11.33
N TYR A 163 -1.07 21.61 10.70
CA TYR A 163 -1.15 21.52 9.25
C TYR A 163 -2.04 22.64 8.71
N ALA A 164 -1.42 23.61 8.04
CA ALA A 164 -2.11 24.69 7.35
C ALA A 164 -2.21 24.38 5.85
N LEU A 165 -3.19 24.95 5.17
CA LEU A 165 -3.27 24.82 3.72
C LEU A 165 -2.26 25.75 3.03
N SER A 166 -1.62 25.27 1.96
CA SER A 166 -0.71 26.09 1.14
C SER A 166 -1.44 27.15 0.31
N LYS A 167 -2.73 26.95 0.05
CA LYS A 167 -3.66 27.85 -0.65
C LYS A 167 -5.07 27.66 -0.09
N ALA A 168 -5.95 28.65 -0.28
CA ALA A 168 -7.37 28.49 0.03
C ALA A 168 -7.98 27.40 -0.86
N LEU A 169 -8.85 26.56 -0.27
CA LEU A 169 -9.57 25.52 -1.02
C LEU A 169 -10.67 26.14 -1.90
N THR A 170 -10.70 25.73 -3.15
CA THR A 170 -11.87 25.92 -4.02
C THR A 170 -12.84 24.74 -3.85
N LEU A 171 -14.10 24.91 -4.29
CA LEU A 171 -15.06 23.81 -4.34
C LEU A 171 -14.53 22.62 -5.16
N GLN A 172 -13.88 22.89 -6.30
CA GLN A 172 -13.29 21.85 -7.14
C GLN A 172 -12.15 21.10 -6.43
N ASP A 173 -11.28 21.82 -5.71
CA ASP A 173 -10.22 21.18 -4.90
C ASP A 173 -10.85 20.23 -3.85
N ALA A 174 -11.87 20.70 -3.14
CA ALA A 174 -12.56 19.91 -2.10
C ALA A 174 -13.29 18.69 -2.69
N LEU A 175 -14.00 18.84 -3.82
CA LEU A 175 -14.62 17.73 -4.53
C LEU A 175 -13.58 16.71 -5.00
N ALA A 176 -12.45 17.15 -5.56
CA ALA A 176 -11.39 16.24 -5.99
C ALA A 176 -10.85 15.40 -4.83
N ILE A 177 -10.56 16.02 -3.69
CA ILE A 177 -10.12 15.31 -2.47
C ILE A 177 -11.15 14.28 -1.98
N LEU A 178 -12.44 14.63 -2.03
CA LEU A 178 -13.53 13.78 -1.55
C LEU A 178 -13.94 12.68 -2.53
N THR A 179 -13.68 12.81 -3.82
CA THR A 179 -14.26 11.89 -4.82
C THR A 179 -13.22 11.11 -5.62
N GLN A 180 -12.03 11.66 -5.84
CA GLN A 180 -10.99 11.01 -6.63
C GLN A 180 -10.20 9.98 -5.80
N ASP A 181 -9.66 8.98 -6.49
CA ASP A 181 -8.86 7.91 -5.88
C ASP A 181 -7.54 8.44 -5.31
N ASP A 182 -6.93 9.44 -5.95
CA ASP A 182 -5.70 10.10 -5.51
C ASP A 182 -5.96 11.29 -4.56
N GLY A 183 -7.20 11.48 -4.08
CA GLY A 183 -7.59 12.61 -3.23
C GLY A 183 -6.74 12.77 -1.96
N LYS A 184 -6.22 11.68 -1.39
CA LYS A 184 -5.27 11.72 -0.25
C LYS A 184 -3.92 12.36 -0.64
N SER A 185 -3.44 12.10 -1.85
CA SER A 185 -2.21 12.69 -2.40
C SER A 185 -2.39 14.19 -2.68
N ILE A 186 -3.54 14.57 -3.22
CA ILE A 186 -3.92 15.98 -3.39
C ILE A 186 -3.90 16.70 -2.03
N LEU A 187 -4.56 16.12 -1.02
CA LEU A 187 -4.61 16.69 0.33
C LEU A 187 -3.23 16.78 0.98
N ASN A 188 -2.38 15.75 0.85
CA ASN A 188 -1.01 15.75 1.38
C ASN A 188 -0.14 16.90 0.80
N ARG A 189 -0.30 17.23 -0.49
CA ARG A 189 0.42 18.35 -1.12
C ARG A 189 -0.07 19.71 -0.65
N MET A 190 -1.33 19.82 -0.27
CA MET A 190 -1.92 21.08 0.20
C MET A 190 -1.71 21.31 1.70
N GLN A 191 -1.73 20.27 2.53
CA GLN A 191 -1.52 20.38 3.97
C GLN A 191 -0.03 20.47 4.32
N VAL A 192 0.44 21.69 4.54
CA VAL A 192 1.84 21.99 4.85
C VAL A 192 2.04 22.05 6.36
N PRO A 193 2.98 21.28 6.92
CA PRO A 193 3.29 21.34 8.35
C PRO A 193 3.93 22.68 8.72
N ARG A 194 3.47 23.28 9.83
CA ARG A 194 4.01 24.47 10.47
C ARG A 194 4.39 24.11 11.91
N ALA A 195 5.69 24.15 12.22
CA ALA A 195 6.17 23.94 13.57
C ALA A 195 5.66 25.05 14.51
N ILE A 196 5.35 24.69 15.74
CA ILE A 196 4.81 25.59 16.77
C ILE A 196 5.39 25.20 18.14
N ASP A 197 5.51 26.14 19.07
CA ASP A 197 6.01 25.82 20.42
C ASP A 197 4.95 25.13 21.28
N ASN A 198 3.71 25.63 21.16
CA ASN A 198 2.52 25.13 21.83
C ASN A 198 1.37 25.02 20.82
N LEU A 199 0.62 23.93 20.89
CA LEU A 199 -0.59 23.72 20.11
C LEU A 199 -1.76 24.41 20.80
N VAL A 200 -2.13 25.59 20.31
CA VAL A 200 -3.21 26.40 20.86
C VAL A 200 -4.46 26.30 20.00
N ILE A 201 -5.59 25.95 20.60
CA ILE A 201 -6.89 25.88 19.94
C ILE A 201 -7.85 26.88 20.60
N PRO A 202 -8.19 28.00 19.93
CA PRO A 202 -9.21 28.93 20.40
C PRO A 202 -10.59 28.27 20.56
N ALA A 203 -11.46 28.89 21.36
CA ALA A 203 -12.85 28.47 21.51
C ALA A 203 -13.56 28.40 20.14
N GLY A 204 -14.27 27.30 19.86
CA GLY A 204 -14.99 27.08 18.61
C GLY A 204 -14.12 26.81 17.37
N HIS A 205 -12.80 26.65 17.52
CA HIS A 205 -11.89 26.37 16.42
C HIS A 205 -11.37 24.93 16.48
N GLY A 206 -11.00 24.39 15.32
CA GLY A 206 -10.33 23.11 15.19
C GLY A 206 -8.92 23.25 14.63
N VAL A 207 -8.11 22.23 14.86
CA VAL A 207 -6.75 22.12 14.33
C VAL A 207 -6.49 20.72 13.82
N ILE A 208 -5.67 20.65 12.77
CA ILE A 208 -5.11 19.39 12.27
C ILE A 208 -3.67 19.31 12.76
N THR A 209 -3.35 18.27 13.51
CA THR A 209 -2.00 17.92 13.97
C THR A 209 -1.71 16.45 13.61
N SER A 210 -0.64 15.88 14.14
CA SER A 210 -0.28 14.49 13.93
C SER A 210 0.42 13.90 15.15
N CYS A 211 0.56 12.57 15.18
CA CYS A 211 1.50 11.84 16.00
C CYS A 211 2.22 10.78 15.16
N SER A 212 3.23 10.12 15.73
CA SER A 212 3.81 8.90 15.17
C SER A 212 3.34 7.70 15.96
N MET A 213 2.90 6.67 15.24
CA MET A 213 2.50 5.42 15.84
C MET A 213 2.71 4.29 14.83
N PHE A 214 3.19 3.15 15.32
CA PHE A 214 3.45 1.98 14.49
C PHE A 214 2.68 0.80 15.07
N LEU A 215 1.61 0.41 14.39
CA LEU A 215 0.78 -0.73 14.79
C LEU A 215 1.17 -1.97 13.97
N HIS A 216 0.98 -3.17 14.55
CA HIS A 216 1.19 -4.43 13.84
C HIS A 216 -0.06 -5.30 13.79
N LYS A 217 -0.35 -5.98 14.89
CA LYS A 217 -1.51 -6.88 15.05
C LYS A 217 -2.67 -6.24 15.83
N HIS A 218 -2.58 -4.94 16.05
CA HIS A 218 -3.51 -4.19 16.89
C HIS A 218 -4.09 -3.03 16.10
N TYR A 219 -5.32 -2.65 16.41
CA TYR A 219 -5.92 -1.39 15.97
C TYR A 219 -6.18 -0.50 17.18
N VAL A 220 -6.25 0.81 16.95
CA VAL A 220 -6.54 1.78 17.99
C VAL A 220 -7.88 2.43 17.72
N VAL A 221 -8.68 2.58 18.79
CA VAL A 221 -9.93 3.34 18.78
C VAL A 221 -9.73 4.56 19.66
N ILE A 222 -9.77 5.72 19.05
CA ILE A 222 -9.76 7.03 19.69
C ILE A 222 -11.11 7.27 20.34
N ASP A 223 -11.07 7.76 21.57
CA ASP A 223 -12.23 8.35 22.24
C ASP A 223 -12.43 9.77 21.68
N PRO A 224 -13.53 10.03 20.94
CA PRO A 224 -13.76 11.37 20.40
C PRO A 224 -13.91 12.41 21.51
N ASP A 225 -14.47 12.03 22.67
CA ASP A 225 -14.80 12.95 23.76
C ASP A 225 -13.79 12.86 24.91
N ALA A 226 -12.60 13.42 24.71
CA ALA A 226 -11.56 13.48 25.74
C ALA A 226 -11.81 14.53 26.86
N GLY A 227 -13.06 14.96 27.06
CA GLY A 227 -13.44 15.93 28.08
C GLY A 227 -12.96 17.36 27.79
N ALA A 228 -12.35 18.03 28.78
CA ALA A 228 -12.02 19.47 28.74
C ALA A 228 -10.87 19.86 27.78
N LEU A 229 -10.28 18.88 27.08
CA LEU A 229 -9.07 19.06 26.26
C LEU A 229 -9.34 18.98 24.76
N GLY A 230 -10.61 19.07 24.39
CA GLY A 230 -11.07 19.11 23.01
C GLY A 230 -11.59 17.76 22.54
N ARG A 231 -12.39 17.81 21.49
CA ARG A 231 -13.03 16.66 20.88
C ARG A 231 -12.27 16.26 19.62
N HIS A 232 -11.90 15.00 19.50
CA HIS A 232 -11.37 14.48 18.24
C HIS A 232 -12.52 14.31 17.24
N LEU A 233 -12.31 14.66 15.96
CA LEU A 233 -13.32 14.44 14.93
C LEU A 233 -13.56 12.93 14.72
N ASN A 234 -14.69 12.53 14.15
CA ASN A 234 -15.12 11.12 14.11
C ASN A 234 -14.26 10.16 13.25
N ALA A 235 -13.05 10.52 12.84
CA ALA A 235 -12.05 9.61 12.27
C ALA A 235 -11.30 8.82 13.37
N ILE A 236 -12.05 8.02 14.14
CA ILE A 236 -11.59 7.48 15.42
C ILE A 236 -10.82 6.15 15.33
N VAL A 237 -10.71 5.52 14.16
CA VAL A 237 -10.07 4.19 14.04
C VAL A 237 -8.75 4.27 13.29
N LEU A 238 -7.70 3.74 13.92
CA LEU A 238 -6.37 3.62 13.37
C LEU A 238 -6.05 2.15 13.10
N ASP A 239 -6.00 1.79 11.82
CA ASP A 239 -5.84 0.42 11.32
C ASP A 239 -4.39 -0.11 11.49
N PRO A 240 -4.18 -1.41 11.74
CA PRO A 240 -2.86 -2.03 11.94
C PRO A 240 -1.89 -1.86 10.76
N VAL A 241 -2.41 -1.91 9.54
CA VAL A 241 -1.58 -1.91 8.32
C VAL A 241 -1.41 -0.50 7.76
N SER A 242 -2.44 0.34 7.84
CA SER A 242 -2.36 1.72 7.33
C SER A 242 -1.75 2.70 8.31
N THR A 243 -1.67 2.34 9.60
CA THR A 243 -1.10 3.18 10.67
C THR A 243 0.30 2.68 11.05
N ARG A 244 1.22 2.82 10.10
CA ARG A 244 2.66 2.55 10.27
C ARG A 244 3.46 3.73 9.74
N GLY A 245 3.36 4.87 10.41
CA GLY A 245 3.83 6.12 9.84
C GLY A 245 4.07 7.22 10.84
N THR A 246 4.72 8.26 10.34
CA THR A 246 5.20 9.41 11.12
C THR A 246 4.17 10.53 11.20
N ARG A 247 3.06 10.36 10.45
CA ARG A 247 2.02 11.35 10.25
C ARG A 247 0.63 10.73 10.38
N VAL A 248 0.40 10.09 11.51
CA VAL A 248 -0.95 9.72 11.92
C VAL A 248 -1.66 11.01 12.30
N PHE A 249 -2.56 11.48 11.44
CA PHE A 249 -3.24 12.76 11.65
C PHE A 249 -4.21 12.66 12.83
N LEU A 250 -4.29 13.76 13.57
CA LEU A 250 -5.22 13.94 14.66
C LEU A 250 -5.97 15.24 14.40
N GLU A 251 -7.29 15.18 14.44
CA GLU A 251 -8.17 16.28 14.13
C GLU A 251 -8.94 16.68 15.38
N ILE A 252 -8.60 17.82 15.98
CA ILE A 252 -9.09 18.20 17.30
C ILE A 252 -9.88 19.49 17.18
N HIS A 253 -11.11 19.49 17.69
CA HIS A 253 -12.00 20.64 17.75
C HIS A 253 -12.23 21.06 19.20
N ASN A 254 -12.13 22.36 19.46
CA ASN A 254 -12.45 22.93 20.75
C ASN A 254 -13.92 23.39 20.78
N SER A 255 -14.80 22.56 21.33
CA SER A 255 -16.21 22.89 21.52
C SER A 255 -16.50 23.75 22.75
N SER A 256 -15.48 24.08 23.56
CA SER A 256 -15.63 24.88 24.77
C SER A 256 -15.60 26.39 24.48
N ASP A 257 -15.91 27.19 25.50
CA ASP A 257 -15.84 28.66 25.50
C ASP A 257 -14.46 29.20 25.88
N ARG A 258 -13.50 28.34 26.20
CA ARG A 258 -12.13 28.69 26.62
C ARG A 258 -11.10 28.13 25.66
N GLN A 259 -9.89 28.69 25.70
CA GLN A 259 -8.78 28.22 24.90
C GLN A 259 -8.20 26.91 25.45
N ILE A 260 -7.84 25.98 24.56
CA ILE A 260 -7.07 24.77 24.90
C ILE A 260 -5.61 24.98 24.49
N VAL A 261 -4.69 24.49 25.32
CA VAL A 261 -3.24 24.53 25.06
C VAL A 261 -2.68 23.11 25.22
N ASN A 262 -1.96 22.65 24.22
CA ASN A 262 -1.35 21.31 24.13
C ASN A 262 -2.36 20.18 24.42
N PRO A 263 -3.40 20.03 23.59
CA PRO A 263 -4.37 18.95 23.74
C PRO A 263 -3.71 17.59 23.56
N PHE A 264 -4.30 16.57 24.17
CA PHE A 264 -4.00 15.17 23.89
C PHE A 264 -5.29 14.44 23.53
N VAL A 265 -5.13 13.28 22.90
CA VAL A 265 -6.25 12.42 22.51
C VAL A 265 -6.22 11.17 23.38
N LYS A 266 -7.37 10.74 23.91
CA LYS A 266 -7.48 9.48 24.65
C LYS A 266 -7.85 8.36 23.67
N ALA A 267 -7.26 7.19 23.82
CA ALA A 267 -7.53 6.06 22.93
C ALA A 267 -7.37 4.72 23.65
N ARG A 268 -7.86 3.64 23.04
CA ARG A 268 -7.75 2.26 23.52
C ARG A 268 -7.19 1.37 22.42
N ILE A 269 -6.43 0.35 22.80
CA ILE A 269 -5.80 -0.60 21.88
C ILE A 269 -6.59 -1.90 21.89
N TYR A 270 -6.82 -2.47 20.71
CA TYR A 270 -7.55 -3.72 20.54
C TYR A 270 -6.79 -4.69 19.64
N THR A 271 -6.92 -5.98 19.91
CA THR A 271 -6.41 -7.03 19.03
C THR A 271 -7.24 -7.11 17.75
N ALA A 272 -6.55 -6.99 16.62
CA ALA A 272 -7.16 -7.09 15.29
C ALA A 272 -7.54 -8.54 14.96
N ASP A 273 -8.48 -8.72 14.04
CA ASP A 273 -8.85 -10.06 13.61
C ASP A 273 -7.75 -10.68 12.76
N GLU A 274 -7.52 -11.96 13.00
CA GLU A 274 -6.77 -12.83 12.11
C GLU A 274 -7.73 -13.36 11.04
N ARG A 275 -7.45 -13.02 9.78
CA ARG A 275 -8.19 -13.58 8.65
C ARG A 275 -7.26 -14.26 7.66
N ASP A 276 -7.61 -15.48 7.27
CA ASP A 276 -7.18 -16.07 6.02
C ASP A 276 -7.92 -15.35 4.89
N VAL A 277 -7.20 -14.58 4.07
CA VAL A 277 -7.84 -13.71 3.07
C VAL A 277 -7.62 -14.23 1.65
N ALA A 278 -8.73 -14.55 0.97
CA ALA A 278 -8.83 -14.66 -0.48
C ALA A 278 -8.63 -13.28 -1.16
N PRO A 279 -8.04 -13.23 -2.37
CA PRO A 279 -7.69 -11.98 -3.04
C PRO A 279 -8.87 -11.02 -3.20
N ARG A 280 -8.61 -9.70 -3.04
CA ARG A 280 -9.61 -8.66 -3.26
C ARG A 280 -10.04 -8.65 -4.73
N VAL A 281 -11.34 -8.71 -4.97
CA VAL A 281 -11.94 -8.40 -6.27
C VAL A 281 -12.39 -6.93 -6.22
N PHE A 282 -11.84 -6.07 -7.09
CA PHE A 282 -12.39 -4.73 -7.29
C PHE A 282 -13.79 -4.83 -7.87
N ALA A 283 -14.68 -3.92 -7.48
CA ALA A 283 -16.09 -3.93 -7.85
C ALA A 283 -16.24 -3.95 -9.38
N SER A 284 -16.60 -5.11 -9.95
CA SER A 284 -17.12 -5.17 -11.31
C SER A 284 -18.47 -4.45 -11.36
N ALA A 285 -18.84 -3.92 -12.53
CA ALA A 285 -20.21 -3.55 -12.80
C ALA A 285 -21.15 -4.69 -12.33
N GLN A 286 -22.21 -4.32 -11.62
CA GLN A 286 -23.22 -5.27 -11.14
C GLN A 286 -23.92 -5.87 -12.37
N VAL A 287 -23.47 -7.04 -12.80
CA VAL A 287 -24.32 -7.94 -13.58
C VAL A 287 -25.32 -8.55 -12.59
N PRO A 288 -26.64 -8.55 -12.88
CA PRO A 288 -27.63 -9.16 -12.00
C PRO A 288 -27.22 -10.60 -11.69
N PRO A 289 -27.31 -11.04 -10.42
CA PRO A 289 -26.88 -12.38 -10.05
C PRO A 289 -27.82 -13.41 -10.68
N ALA A 290 -27.36 -14.10 -11.71
CA ALA A 290 -27.89 -15.41 -12.02
C ALA A 290 -27.42 -16.35 -10.90
N ALA A 291 -28.38 -16.94 -10.20
CA ALA A 291 -28.22 -17.73 -8.98
C ALA A 291 -27.11 -18.79 -9.09
N LEU A 292 -25.96 -18.56 -8.45
CA LEU A 292 -24.97 -19.58 -8.10
C LEU A 292 -24.25 -19.15 -6.81
N GLY A 293 -24.18 -20.05 -5.84
CA GLY A 293 -23.74 -19.78 -4.47
C GLY A 293 -22.27 -19.35 -4.37
N GLU A 294 -22.04 -18.04 -4.24
CA GLU A 294 -20.70 -17.44 -4.10
C GLU A 294 -20.05 -17.69 -2.73
N THR A 295 -20.82 -18.12 -1.71
CA THR A 295 -20.34 -18.16 -0.31
C THR A 295 -19.58 -19.44 0.07
N MET A 296 -19.66 -20.52 -0.72
CA MET A 296 -18.92 -21.78 -0.43
C MET A 296 -17.61 -21.95 -1.22
N MET A 297 -17.32 -21.12 -2.22
CA MET A 297 -16.09 -21.26 -3.01
C MET A 297 -14.86 -20.58 -2.37
N VAL A 298 -15.06 -19.54 -1.57
CA VAL A 298 -13.97 -18.71 -1.02
C VAL A 298 -13.19 -19.45 0.08
N ALA A 299 -13.86 -20.28 0.88
CA ALA A 299 -13.21 -21.11 1.91
C ALA A 299 -12.33 -22.22 1.32
N ALA A 300 -12.52 -22.59 0.05
CA ALA A 300 -11.73 -23.62 -0.61
C ALA A 300 -10.46 -23.08 -1.29
N GLU A 301 -10.29 -21.77 -1.48
CA GLU A 301 -9.16 -21.19 -2.23
C GLU A 301 -7.79 -21.33 -1.55
N ALA A 302 -7.74 -21.75 -0.27
CA ALA A 302 -6.52 -22.22 0.38
C ALA A 302 -6.02 -23.60 -0.12
N ALA A 303 -6.76 -24.26 -1.04
CA ALA A 303 -6.45 -25.59 -1.55
C ALA A 303 -5.51 -25.58 -2.78
N VAL A 304 -4.29 -26.09 -2.57
CA VAL A 304 -3.27 -26.58 -3.53
C VAL A 304 -2.85 -25.59 -4.63
N MET A 305 -1.80 -24.81 -4.34
CA MET A 305 -1.01 -24.13 -5.37
C MET A 305 -0.14 -25.17 -6.12
N PRO A 306 -0.16 -25.22 -7.47
CA PRO A 306 0.83 -25.95 -8.23
C PRO A 306 2.24 -25.45 -7.89
N SER A 307 3.21 -26.36 -7.80
CA SER A 307 4.62 -26.00 -7.70
C SER A 307 5.15 -25.49 -9.05
N PHE A 308 6.28 -24.79 -9.03
CA PHE A 308 6.95 -24.35 -10.27
C PHE A 308 7.20 -25.53 -11.22
N GLU A 309 7.69 -26.67 -10.71
CA GLU A 309 7.94 -27.86 -11.52
C GLU A 309 6.67 -28.45 -12.13
N GLN A 310 5.54 -28.43 -11.42
CA GLN A 310 4.25 -28.87 -11.98
C GLN A 310 3.80 -27.97 -13.13
N VAL A 311 3.88 -26.64 -12.96
CA VAL A 311 3.51 -25.70 -14.02
C VAL A 311 4.45 -25.83 -15.22
N LYS A 312 5.75 -25.96 -14.97
CA LYS A 312 6.78 -26.17 -16.01
C LYS A 312 6.56 -27.47 -16.78
N ALA A 313 6.25 -28.57 -16.09
CA ALA A 313 5.92 -29.84 -16.72
C ALA A 313 4.65 -29.72 -17.58
N TYR A 314 3.62 -29.03 -17.07
CA TYR A 314 2.38 -28.78 -17.80
C TYR A 314 2.61 -27.96 -19.08
N TYR A 315 3.50 -26.96 -19.04
CA TYR A 315 3.94 -26.25 -20.25
C TYR A 315 4.69 -27.18 -21.21
N ALA A 316 5.62 -27.99 -20.72
CA ALA A 316 6.39 -28.90 -21.58
C ALA A 316 5.51 -29.93 -22.30
N GLU A 317 4.44 -30.39 -21.65
CA GLU A 317 3.50 -31.37 -22.20
C GLU A 317 2.54 -30.75 -23.23
N HIS A 318 2.02 -29.55 -22.97
CA HIS A 318 0.89 -28.99 -23.74
C HIS A 318 1.23 -27.76 -24.59
N LEU A 319 2.38 -27.12 -24.35
CA LEU A 319 2.81 -25.91 -25.06
C LEU A 319 4.35 -25.83 -25.12
N PRO A 320 5.01 -26.75 -25.83
CA PRO A 320 6.47 -26.81 -25.91
C PRO A 320 7.05 -25.53 -26.52
N ASP A 321 8.28 -25.18 -26.12
CA ASP A 321 8.98 -24.01 -26.64
C ASP A 321 9.17 -24.14 -28.16
N MET A 322 8.54 -23.26 -28.92
CA MET A 322 8.70 -23.18 -30.37
C MET A 322 10.09 -22.61 -30.70
N ALA A 323 10.77 -23.22 -31.68
CA ALA A 323 12.08 -22.76 -32.14
C ALA A 323 12.03 -21.34 -32.76
N GLU A 324 10.90 -20.96 -33.37
CA GLU A 324 10.73 -19.67 -34.02
C GLU A 324 10.06 -18.66 -33.08
N LYS A 325 10.79 -17.62 -32.69
CA LYS A 325 10.27 -16.50 -31.88
C LYS A 325 9.54 -15.53 -32.80
N SER A 326 8.23 -15.36 -32.61
CA SER A 326 7.41 -14.42 -33.38
C SER A 326 6.58 -13.52 -32.46
N TYR A 327 6.43 -12.26 -32.85
CA TYR A 327 5.54 -11.31 -32.17
C TYR A 327 4.06 -11.64 -32.41
N GLN A 328 3.75 -12.20 -33.59
CA GLN A 328 2.39 -12.53 -34.03
C GLN A 328 2.02 -13.97 -33.69
N ASN A 329 2.94 -14.92 -33.84
CA ASN A 329 2.69 -16.35 -33.65
C ASN A 329 3.03 -16.76 -32.22
N ARG A 330 2.12 -16.44 -31.29
CA ARG A 330 2.27 -16.72 -29.86
C ARG A 330 1.17 -17.67 -29.43
N PRO A 331 1.51 -18.96 -29.21
CA PRO A 331 0.50 -19.95 -28.88
C PRO A 331 0.05 -19.75 -27.43
N LEU A 332 -1.18 -20.17 -27.14
CA LEU A 332 -1.74 -20.12 -25.80
C LEU A 332 -2.42 -21.43 -25.46
N LEU A 333 -2.60 -21.65 -24.16
CA LEU A 333 -3.42 -22.74 -23.65
C LEU A 333 -4.30 -22.22 -22.51
N VAL A 334 -5.45 -22.84 -22.32
CA VAL A 334 -6.42 -22.53 -21.27
C VAL A 334 -6.69 -23.79 -20.47
N ALA A 335 -6.38 -23.76 -19.18
CA ALA A 335 -6.78 -24.79 -18.23
C ALA A 335 -8.13 -24.43 -17.59
N GLU A 336 -8.87 -25.44 -17.12
CA GLU A 336 -10.18 -25.25 -16.50
C GLU A 336 -10.15 -24.26 -15.33
N ASP A 337 -9.15 -24.41 -14.46
CA ASP A 337 -8.84 -23.52 -13.36
C ASP A 337 -7.36 -23.67 -12.99
N TRP A 338 -6.92 -23.02 -11.92
CA TRP A 338 -5.52 -23.07 -11.50
C TRP A 338 -5.12 -24.42 -10.87
N ARG A 339 -6.05 -25.14 -10.24
CA ARG A 339 -5.79 -26.45 -9.64
C ARG A 339 -5.66 -27.53 -10.70
N ALA A 340 -6.37 -27.41 -11.81
CA ALA A 340 -6.29 -28.30 -12.96
C ALA A 340 -4.84 -28.47 -13.45
N VAL A 341 -4.06 -27.38 -13.40
CA VAL A 341 -2.63 -27.38 -13.73
C VAL A 341 -1.81 -28.25 -12.77
N ALA A 342 -2.08 -28.20 -11.45
CA ALA A 342 -1.41 -29.05 -10.46
C ALA A 342 -1.72 -30.54 -10.66
N THR A 343 -2.95 -30.86 -11.08
CA THR A 343 -3.40 -32.24 -11.30
C THR A 343 -3.07 -32.80 -12.69
N GLY A 344 -2.47 -32.01 -13.57
CA GLY A 344 -2.18 -32.43 -14.95
C GLY A 344 -3.43 -32.73 -15.78
N LYS A 345 -4.56 -32.07 -15.50
CA LYS A 345 -5.78 -32.24 -16.30
C LYS A 345 -5.56 -31.64 -17.68
N LEU A 346 -6.07 -32.30 -18.71
CA LEU A 346 -5.98 -31.79 -20.08
C LEU A 346 -6.53 -30.36 -20.22
N PRO A 347 -5.86 -29.50 -21.00
CA PRO A 347 -6.33 -28.14 -21.25
C PRO A 347 -7.69 -28.13 -21.96
N VAL A 348 -8.54 -27.16 -21.58
CA VAL A 348 -9.85 -26.92 -22.20
C VAL A 348 -9.69 -26.37 -23.61
N LEU A 349 -8.64 -25.58 -23.83
CA LEU A 349 -8.32 -25.01 -25.12
C LEU A 349 -6.81 -24.97 -25.29
N VAL A 350 -6.33 -25.41 -26.44
CA VAL A 350 -4.96 -25.19 -26.88
C VAL A 350 -5.06 -24.57 -28.26
N SER A 351 -4.47 -23.39 -28.42
CA SER A 351 -4.41 -22.74 -29.71
C SER A 351 -2.95 -22.49 -30.05
N THR A 352 -2.43 -23.33 -30.94
CA THR A 352 -1.06 -23.21 -31.44
C THR A 352 -0.94 -22.29 -32.64
N ARG A 353 -2.08 -21.86 -33.25
CA ARG A 353 -2.19 -21.26 -34.61
C ARG A 353 -0.83 -21.06 -35.31
N PRO A 354 -0.28 -22.12 -35.95
CA PRO A 354 0.99 -22.03 -36.65
C PRO A 354 0.83 -22.21 -38.17
N ALA A 355 1.78 -21.62 -38.91
CA ALA A 355 2.14 -21.85 -40.31
C ALA A 355 1.12 -21.43 -41.39
N GLY A 356 1.16 -20.16 -41.81
CA GLY A 356 0.43 -19.72 -43.02
C GLY A 356 0.84 -18.39 -43.63
N GLN A 357 1.36 -17.43 -42.86
CA GLN A 357 1.92 -16.19 -43.41
C GLN A 357 3.26 -15.90 -42.78
N ARG A 358 4.27 -15.64 -43.62
CA ARG A 358 5.60 -15.20 -43.21
C ARG A 358 5.45 -13.99 -42.29
N SER A 359 6.07 -14.04 -41.12
CA SER A 359 6.32 -12.83 -40.31
C SER A 359 6.91 -11.75 -41.25
N PRO A 360 6.39 -10.52 -41.28
CA PRO A 360 7.04 -9.45 -42.03
C PRO A 360 8.48 -9.32 -41.52
N VAL A 361 9.43 -9.33 -42.46
CA VAL A 361 10.89 -9.45 -42.24
C VAL A 361 11.47 -8.29 -41.41
N SER A 362 10.67 -7.31 -40.99
CA SER A 362 11.11 -6.28 -40.06
C SER A 362 9.98 -5.72 -39.21
N LEU A 363 10.25 -5.49 -37.92
CA LEU A 363 9.52 -4.59 -37.03
C LEU A 363 9.53 -3.11 -37.49
N ARG A 364 10.11 -2.79 -38.66
CA ARG A 364 10.15 -1.43 -39.23
C ARG A 364 8.89 -1.06 -40.02
N SER A 365 7.99 -1.99 -40.32
CA SER A 365 6.63 -1.59 -40.71
C SER A 365 5.94 -1.11 -39.44
N THR A 366 5.79 0.20 -39.32
CA THR A 366 4.98 0.86 -38.30
C THR A 366 3.69 0.06 -38.13
N LEU A 367 3.43 -0.47 -36.94
CA LEU A 367 2.13 -1.05 -36.60
C LEU A 367 1.08 0.01 -36.93
N ASP A 368 0.33 -0.23 -38.01
CA ASP A 368 -0.75 0.66 -38.42
C ASP A 368 -1.89 0.47 -37.44
N TYR A 369 -1.92 1.33 -36.40
CA TYR A 369 -2.92 1.28 -35.34
C TYR A 369 -4.36 1.40 -35.86
N SER A 370 -4.57 1.90 -37.08
CA SER A 370 -5.89 1.93 -37.72
C SER A 370 -6.40 0.54 -38.14
N ARG A 371 -5.53 -0.47 -38.18
CA ARG A 371 -5.85 -1.88 -38.48
C ARG A 371 -5.96 -2.76 -37.23
N VAL A 372 -5.51 -2.28 -36.08
CA VAL A 372 -5.63 -2.99 -34.79
C VAL A 372 -7.11 -3.20 -34.49
N GLY A 373 -7.54 -4.46 -34.45
CA GLY A 373 -8.94 -4.88 -34.35
C GLY A 373 -9.51 -5.54 -35.61
N ARG A 374 -9.01 -5.23 -36.82
CA ARG A 374 -9.38 -5.93 -38.07
C ARG A 374 -8.61 -7.24 -38.28
N GLU A 375 -7.46 -7.39 -37.61
CA GLU A 375 -6.59 -8.56 -37.68
C GLU A 375 -6.61 -9.40 -36.38
N ALA A 376 -7.59 -9.17 -35.49
CA ALA A 376 -7.71 -9.89 -34.21
C ALA A 376 -7.80 -11.42 -34.41
N ASP A 377 -8.48 -11.84 -35.50
CA ASP A 377 -8.63 -13.23 -35.91
C ASP A 377 -7.32 -13.91 -36.31
N GLN A 378 -6.18 -13.21 -36.34
CA GLN A 378 -4.87 -13.78 -36.63
C GLN A 378 -4.13 -14.23 -35.35
N PHE A 379 -4.53 -13.72 -34.18
CA PHE A 379 -3.90 -14.05 -32.90
C PHE A 379 -4.61 -15.25 -32.25
N ALA A 380 -3.86 -16.05 -31.48
CA ALA A 380 -4.43 -17.17 -30.75
C ALA A 380 -5.48 -16.70 -29.70
N THR A 381 -5.35 -15.48 -29.19
CA THR A 381 -6.23 -14.89 -28.17
C THR A 381 -7.67 -14.65 -28.63
N HIS A 382 -7.95 -14.62 -29.93
CA HIS A 382 -9.34 -14.56 -30.43
C HIS A 382 -10.16 -15.79 -29.98
N MET A 383 -9.51 -16.93 -29.79
CA MET A 383 -10.16 -18.16 -29.31
C MET A 383 -10.75 -18.04 -27.90
N LEU A 384 -10.36 -17.02 -27.12
CA LEU A 384 -10.90 -16.78 -25.78
C LEU A 384 -12.40 -16.47 -25.79
N GLU A 385 -12.96 -15.97 -26.90
CA GLU A 385 -14.40 -15.68 -27.04
C GLU A 385 -15.27 -16.95 -26.97
N GLN A 386 -14.69 -18.10 -27.32
CA GLN A 386 -15.35 -19.42 -27.29
C GLN A 386 -15.54 -19.95 -25.87
N LEU A 387 -14.83 -19.38 -24.89
CA LEU A 387 -14.96 -19.79 -23.50
C LEU A 387 -16.32 -19.35 -22.93
N PRO A 388 -16.97 -20.17 -22.08
CA PRO A 388 -18.20 -19.78 -21.42
C PRO A 388 -18.01 -18.56 -20.52
N VAL A 389 -18.94 -17.60 -20.60
CA VAL A 389 -19.02 -16.44 -19.71
C VAL A 389 -19.10 -16.92 -18.26
N GLY A 390 -18.32 -16.30 -17.35
CA GLY A 390 -18.32 -16.66 -15.93
C GLY A 390 -17.44 -17.86 -15.54
N LYS A 391 -16.85 -18.60 -16.50
CA LYS A 391 -16.04 -19.80 -16.19
C LYS A 391 -14.78 -19.52 -15.36
N ARG A 392 -14.19 -18.32 -15.48
CA ARG A 392 -12.95 -17.87 -14.80
C ARG A 392 -11.76 -18.83 -14.97
N SER A 393 -11.56 -19.34 -16.18
CA SER A 393 -10.47 -20.25 -16.55
C SER A 393 -9.07 -19.63 -16.36
N THR A 394 -8.04 -20.48 -16.37
CA THR A 394 -6.63 -20.06 -16.32
C THR A 394 -6.05 -20.02 -17.73
N LEU A 395 -5.62 -18.84 -18.16
CA LEU A 395 -4.86 -18.64 -19.41
C LEU A 395 -3.35 -18.80 -19.12
N LEU A 396 -2.66 -19.62 -19.91
CA LEU A 396 -1.22 -19.82 -19.81
C LEU A 396 -0.53 -19.44 -21.14
N LEU A 397 0.57 -18.68 -21.05
CA LEU A 397 1.27 -18.02 -22.15
C LEU A 397 2.79 -18.22 -22.03
N SER A 398 3.50 -18.29 -23.16
CA SER A 398 4.97 -18.35 -23.12
C SER A 398 5.60 -17.01 -22.72
N TYR A 399 4.99 -15.90 -23.13
CA TYR A 399 5.50 -14.55 -22.90
C TYR A 399 4.41 -13.62 -22.34
N PHE A 400 4.78 -12.55 -21.64
CA PHE A 400 3.84 -11.55 -21.16
C PHE A 400 3.06 -10.91 -22.34
N PRO A 401 1.72 -10.72 -22.25
CA PRO A 401 0.91 -10.29 -23.38
C PRO A 401 1.38 -9.00 -24.05
N ASN A 402 1.44 -9.02 -25.37
CA ASN A 402 1.64 -7.82 -26.17
C ASN A 402 0.35 -6.97 -26.23
N LEU A 403 0.38 -5.84 -26.96
CA LEU A 403 -0.78 -4.92 -27.03
C LEU A 403 -2.05 -5.58 -27.58
N ILE A 404 -1.93 -6.44 -28.60
CA ILE A 404 -3.08 -7.02 -29.29
C ILE A 404 -3.68 -8.15 -28.43
N GLU A 405 -2.81 -9.00 -27.87
CA GLU A 405 -3.21 -10.03 -26.89
C GLU A 405 -3.91 -9.39 -25.70
N HIS A 406 -3.39 -8.27 -25.21
CA HIS A 406 -3.92 -7.54 -24.06
C HIS A 406 -5.38 -7.11 -24.23
N ILE A 407 -5.77 -6.56 -25.39
CA ILE A 407 -7.16 -6.14 -25.64
C ILE A 407 -8.13 -7.34 -25.53
N ALA A 408 -7.77 -8.47 -26.16
CA ALA A 408 -8.58 -9.68 -26.13
C ALA A 408 -8.66 -10.28 -24.72
N ILE A 409 -7.55 -10.29 -23.97
CA ILE A 409 -7.50 -10.78 -22.59
C ILE A 409 -8.36 -9.89 -21.68
N CYS A 410 -8.28 -8.56 -21.80
CA CYS A 410 -9.12 -7.65 -21.03
C CYS A 410 -10.62 -7.89 -21.27
N SER A 411 -11.03 -8.10 -22.51
CA SER A 411 -12.42 -8.49 -22.85
C SER A 411 -12.83 -9.82 -22.21
N ALA A 412 -11.95 -10.82 -22.25
CA ALA A 412 -12.18 -12.12 -21.63
C ALA A 412 -12.26 -12.05 -20.09
N VAL A 413 -11.46 -11.18 -19.46
CA VAL A 413 -11.50 -10.93 -18.01
C VAL A 413 -12.77 -10.19 -17.60
N LEU A 414 -13.15 -9.14 -18.33
CA LEU A 414 -14.38 -8.39 -18.09
C LEU A 414 -15.64 -9.27 -18.15
N SER A 415 -15.66 -10.21 -19.10
CA SER A 415 -16.72 -11.21 -19.24
C SER A 415 -16.56 -12.41 -18.30
N LYS A 416 -15.62 -12.37 -17.35
CA LYS A 416 -15.31 -13.43 -16.38
C LYS A 416 -15.02 -14.80 -17.03
N ARG A 417 -14.60 -14.83 -18.30
CA ARG A 417 -14.15 -16.06 -18.98
C ARG A 417 -12.78 -16.49 -18.48
N ILE A 418 -11.89 -15.52 -18.28
CA ILE A 418 -10.55 -15.71 -17.72
C ILE A 418 -10.50 -15.08 -16.32
N GLY A 419 -9.99 -15.84 -15.35
CA GLY A 419 -9.77 -15.38 -13.97
C GLY A 419 -8.31 -15.29 -13.58
N THR A 420 -7.43 -16.08 -14.23
CA THR A 420 -5.99 -16.09 -13.97
C THR A 420 -5.22 -16.04 -15.30
N VAL A 421 -4.20 -15.19 -15.36
CA VAL A 421 -3.25 -15.10 -16.48
C VAL A 421 -1.88 -15.55 -15.99
N VAL A 422 -1.30 -16.54 -16.63
CA VAL A 422 0.02 -17.08 -16.30
C VAL A 422 0.94 -16.94 -17.49
N PHE A 423 2.17 -16.49 -17.27
CA PHE A 423 3.18 -16.41 -18.32
C PHE A 423 4.55 -16.91 -17.83
N ARG A 424 5.40 -17.38 -18.74
CA ARG A 424 6.73 -17.91 -18.39
C ARG A 424 7.84 -16.87 -18.39
N ARG A 425 7.88 -16.04 -19.44
CA ARG A 425 8.96 -15.08 -19.68
C ARG A 425 8.37 -13.69 -19.84
N ALA A 426 9.03 -12.66 -19.31
CA ALA A 426 8.54 -11.29 -19.45
C ALA A 426 8.61 -10.83 -20.92
N SER A 427 9.76 -11.03 -21.56
CA SER A 427 10.03 -10.62 -22.94
C SER A 427 10.90 -11.65 -23.65
N PHE A 428 10.70 -11.80 -24.96
CA PHE A 428 11.59 -12.61 -25.78
C PHE A 428 12.83 -11.83 -26.26
N GLU A 429 12.77 -10.49 -26.22
CA GLU A 429 13.84 -9.56 -26.62
C GLU A 429 14.64 -9.08 -25.41
N HIS A 430 13.94 -8.79 -24.31
CA HIS A 430 14.48 -8.16 -23.10
C HIS A 430 14.51 -9.12 -21.90
N GLY A 431 14.43 -10.44 -22.13
CA GLY A 431 14.46 -11.47 -21.09
C GLY A 431 13.43 -11.24 -19.99
N GLN A 432 13.89 -11.00 -18.76
CA GLN A 432 13.03 -10.79 -17.58
C GLN A 432 12.51 -9.36 -17.42
N PHE A 433 12.85 -8.42 -18.30
CA PHE A 433 12.57 -6.99 -18.10
C PHE A 433 11.32 -6.51 -18.83
N PHE A 434 10.47 -5.76 -18.12
CA PHE A 434 9.21 -5.21 -18.63
C PHE A 434 9.39 -3.79 -19.18
N SER A 435 8.63 -3.49 -20.24
CA SER A 435 8.50 -2.13 -20.77
C SER A 435 7.56 -1.27 -19.92
N ALA A 436 7.56 0.05 -20.11
CA ALA A 436 6.61 0.95 -19.43
C ALA A 436 5.15 0.55 -19.72
N ASN A 437 4.87 0.15 -20.96
CA ASN A 437 3.54 -0.31 -21.36
C ASN A 437 3.15 -1.63 -20.69
N ASP A 438 4.11 -2.52 -20.42
CA ASP A 438 3.82 -3.78 -19.72
C ASP A 438 3.41 -3.54 -18.27
N HIS A 439 4.02 -2.57 -17.59
CA HIS A 439 3.59 -2.18 -16.24
C HIS A 439 2.16 -1.62 -16.23
N VAL A 440 1.76 -0.89 -17.27
CA VAL A 440 0.35 -0.44 -17.43
C VAL A 440 -0.57 -1.64 -17.60
N ARG A 441 -0.24 -2.57 -18.51
CA ARG A 441 -1.05 -3.79 -18.73
C ARG A 441 -1.18 -4.65 -17.47
N LEU A 442 -0.12 -4.75 -16.66
CA LEU A 442 -0.16 -5.43 -15.37
C LEU A 442 -1.17 -4.77 -14.41
N ALA A 443 -1.22 -3.44 -14.39
CA ALA A 443 -2.20 -2.70 -13.59
C ALA A 443 -3.62 -2.88 -14.11
N ASP A 444 -3.82 -2.90 -15.43
CA ASP A 444 -5.12 -3.14 -16.04
C ASP A 444 -5.69 -4.52 -15.66
N TYR A 445 -4.87 -5.58 -15.72
CA TYR A 445 -5.33 -6.93 -15.34
C TYR A 445 -5.78 -7.00 -13.88
N GLU A 446 -5.04 -6.38 -12.97
CA GLU A 446 -5.44 -6.28 -11.56
C GLU A 446 -6.74 -5.49 -11.40
N ALA A 447 -6.85 -4.34 -12.05
CA ALA A 447 -8.03 -3.48 -11.99
C ALA A 447 -9.30 -4.19 -12.51
N LEU A 448 -9.14 -5.05 -13.51
CA LEU A 448 -10.21 -5.89 -14.05
C LEU A 448 -10.50 -7.16 -13.21
N GLY A 449 -9.70 -7.43 -12.18
CA GLY A 449 -9.90 -8.56 -11.26
C GLY A 449 -9.34 -9.90 -11.75
N ALA A 450 -8.36 -9.87 -12.65
CA ALA A 450 -7.58 -11.05 -13.05
C ALA A 450 -6.34 -11.20 -12.16
N ARG A 451 -6.09 -12.44 -11.71
CA ARG A 451 -4.83 -12.77 -11.03
C ARG A 451 -3.73 -12.97 -12.06
N VAL A 452 -2.59 -12.33 -11.89
CA VAL A 452 -1.42 -12.52 -12.76
C VAL A 452 -0.35 -13.34 -12.05
N ILE A 453 0.13 -14.41 -12.68
CA ILE A 453 1.21 -15.27 -12.17
C ILE A 453 2.34 -15.34 -13.19
N TRP A 454 3.56 -15.14 -12.72
CA TRP A 454 4.77 -15.36 -13.48
C TRP A 454 5.38 -16.72 -13.09
N CYS A 455 5.36 -17.67 -14.01
CA CYS A 455 6.13 -18.90 -13.95
C CYS A 455 7.57 -18.60 -14.39
N ASN A 456 8.34 -17.97 -13.51
CA ASN A 456 9.59 -17.32 -13.87
C ASN A 456 10.68 -18.34 -14.22
N ASP A 457 10.85 -18.61 -15.51
CA ASP A 457 11.91 -19.48 -16.06
C ASP A 457 13.31 -19.02 -15.62
N ASP A 458 13.55 -17.70 -15.54
CA ASP A 458 14.87 -17.15 -15.21
C ASP A 458 15.27 -17.41 -13.75
N ARG A 459 14.29 -17.48 -12.84
CA ARG A 459 14.51 -17.68 -11.40
C ARG A 459 14.14 -19.08 -10.90
N GLY A 460 13.39 -19.85 -11.67
CA GLY A 460 12.97 -21.20 -11.30
C GLY A 460 11.86 -21.22 -10.24
N HIS A 461 10.98 -20.20 -10.21
CA HIS A 461 9.92 -20.09 -9.21
C HIS A 461 8.63 -19.52 -9.76
N LEU A 462 7.54 -19.62 -8.98
CA LEU A 462 6.29 -18.90 -9.25
C LEU A 462 6.29 -17.57 -8.50
N ALA A 463 5.79 -16.52 -9.13
CA ALA A 463 5.55 -15.23 -8.48
C ALA A 463 4.17 -14.69 -8.84
N VAL A 464 3.43 -14.21 -7.85
CA VAL A 464 2.10 -13.62 -8.02
C VAL A 464 2.26 -12.11 -8.08
N HIS A 465 1.60 -11.47 -9.04
CA HIS A 465 1.54 -10.02 -9.08
C HIS A 465 0.66 -9.50 -7.93
N ALA A 466 1.20 -8.63 -7.09
CA ALA A 466 0.50 -8.05 -5.95
C ALA A 466 0.83 -6.57 -5.80
N PHE A 467 -0.19 -5.77 -5.48
CA PHE A 467 -0.02 -4.34 -5.25
C PHE A 467 0.28 -4.01 -3.79
N ARG A 468 1.15 -3.01 -3.62
CA ARG A 468 1.35 -2.27 -2.38
C ARG A 468 1.32 -0.79 -2.70
N GLY A 469 0.34 -0.08 -2.14
CA GLY A 469 0.02 1.28 -2.59
C GLY A 469 -0.36 1.27 -4.08
N LEU A 470 0.29 2.12 -4.87
CA LEU A 470 0.09 2.22 -6.32
C LEU A 470 1.10 1.40 -7.15
N ARG A 471 1.92 0.57 -6.49
CA ARG A 471 3.02 -0.17 -7.15
C ARG A 471 2.76 -1.67 -7.14
N GLY A 472 2.83 -2.26 -8.33
CA GLY A 472 2.70 -3.71 -8.55
C GLY A 472 4.05 -4.41 -8.52
N TYR A 473 4.14 -5.50 -7.76
CA TYR A 473 5.32 -6.33 -7.59
C TYR A 473 5.01 -7.78 -7.88
N PHE A 474 5.98 -8.53 -8.40
CA PHE A 474 5.93 -9.99 -8.38
C PHE A 474 6.45 -10.47 -7.04
N VAL A 475 5.66 -11.26 -6.34
CA VAL A 475 5.95 -11.74 -4.99
C VAL A 475 5.84 -13.26 -4.96
N GLU A 476 6.75 -13.93 -4.26
CA GLU A 476 6.61 -15.36 -4.02
C GLU A 476 5.25 -15.66 -3.36
N PRO A 477 4.49 -16.68 -3.82
CA PRO A 477 3.10 -16.88 -3.41
C PRO A 477 2.89 -16.91 -1.88
N HIS A 478 3.82 -17.50 -1.14
CA HIS A 478 3.76 -17.62 0.31
C HIS A 478 4.13 -16.31 1.05
N GLU A 479 4.79 -15.37 0.38
CA GLU A 479 5.25 -14.10 0.95
C GLU A 479 4.30 -12.92 0.66
N VAL A 480 3.25 -13.11 -0.14
CA VAL A 480 2.31 -12.04 -0.55
C VAL A 480 1.74 -11.28 0.65
N GLN A 481 1.39 -11.98 1.73
CA GLN A 481 0.84 -11.33 2.92
C GLN A 481 1.90 -10.57 3.70
N ARG A 482 3.07 -11.18 3.92
CA ARG A 482 4.20 -10.52 4.58
C ARG A 482 4.64 -9.28 3.82
N PHE A 483 4.68 -9.34 2.49
CA PHE A 483 4.94 -8.19 1.61
C PHE A 483 3.94 -7.05 1.81
N LYS A 484 2.65 -7.35 2.03
CA LYS A 484 1.61 -6.33 2.22
C LYS A 484 1.64 -5.67 3.60
N SER A 485 2.08 -6.40 4.63
CA SER A 485 2.03 -5.91 6.02
C SER A 485 3.34 -5.31 6.50
N THR A 486 4.49 -5.81 6.05
CA THR A 486 5.83 -5.43 6.56
C THR A 486 6.18 -3.95 6.34
N LEU A 487 6.99 -3.35 7.20
CA LEU A 487 7.59 -2.03 6.95
C LEU A 487 8.71 -2.17 5.91
N VAL A 488 8.82 -1.27 4.93
CA VAL A 488 9.87 -1.36 3.89
C VAL A 488 10.93 -0.29 4.12
N LEU A 489 12.19 -0.72 4.17
CA LEU A 489 13.37 0.12 4.23
C LEU A 489 14.10 0.07 2.89
N ALA A 490 14.16 1.20 2.17
CA ALA A 490 14.95 1.29 0.96
C ALA A 490 16.44 1.41 1.32
N VAL A 491 17.26 0.51 0.77
CA VAL A 491 18.72 0.51 0.97
C VAL A 491 19.39 0.77 -0.37
N TYR A 492 20.05 1.91 -0.47
CA TYR A 492 20.83 2.31 -1.64
C TYR A 492 22.32 2.24 -1.33
N GLY A 493 23.14 1.96 -2.34
CA GLY A 493 24.59 1.90 -2.19
C GLY A 493 25.29 1.56 -3.50
N SER A 494 26.61 1.43 -3.43
CA SER A 494 27.45 1.12 -4.59
C SER A 494 27.17 -0.26 -5.20
N ALA A 495 27.43 -0.38 -6.51
CA ALA A 495 27.58 -1.68 -7.18
C ALA A 495 28.89 -2.37 -6.79
N GLU A 496 29.84 -1.63 -6.21
CA GLU A 496 31.04 -2.17 -5.57
C GLU A 496 30.75 -2.64 -4.15
N LYS A 497 31.55 -3.60 -3.67
CA LYS A 497 31.42 -4.11 -2.30
C LYS A 497 31.84 -3.06 -1.29
N LEU A 498 31.08 -2.98 -0.21
CA LEU A 498 31.48 -2.33 1.02
C LEU A 498 32.67 -3.07 1.64
N GLY A 499 33.55 -2.34 2.33
CA GLY A 499 34.61 -2.93 3.14
C GLY A 499 34.03 -3.77 4.30
N PRO A 500 34.86 -4.61 4.94
CA PRO A 500 34.39 -5.52 5.98
C PRO A 500 33.70 -4.81 7.15
N ASP A 501 34.24 -3.67 7.58
CA ASP A 501 33.70 -2.91 8.71
C ASP A 501 32.39 -2.21 8.34
N GLU A 502 32.29 -1.61 7.14
CA GLU A 502 31.02 -1.01 6.69
C GLU A 502 29.93 -2.07 6.48
N ALA A 503 30.28 -3.25 5.96
CA ALA A 503 29.33 -4.36 5.80
C ALA A 503 28.84 -4.88 7.16
N LYS A 504 29.74 -4.98 8.15
CA LYS A 504 29.37 -5.30 9.54
C LYS A 504 28.45 -4.24 10.14
N GLY A 505 28.78 -2.96 9.97
CA GLY A 505 27.95 -1.84 10.41
C GLY A 505 26.57 -1.84 9.75
N LEU A 506 26.47 -2.18 8.46
CA LEU A 506 25.19 -2.32 7.76
C LEU A 506 24.34 -3.45 8.34
N ARG A 507 24.95 -4.59 8.66
CA ARG A 507 24.27 -5.72 9.32
C ARG A 507 23.74 -5.31 10.69
N GLU A 508 24.55 -4.64 11.50
CA GLU A 508 24.15 -4.10 12.82
C GLU A 508 23.02 -3.08 12.70
N PHE A 509 23.10 -2.17 11.72
CA PHE A 509 22.05 -1.22 11.38
C PHE A 509 20.72 -1.94 11.10
N LEU A 510 20.73 -2.96 10.25
CA LEU A 510 19.52 -3.72 9.92
C LEU A 510 18.97 -4.44 11.16
N GLY A 511 19.84 -4.94 12.04
CA GLY A 511 19.45 -5.58 13.30
C GLY A 511 18.75 -4.62 14.26
N GLN A 512 19.28 -3.40 14.41
CA GLN A 512 18.66 -2.38 15.25
C GLN A 512 17.31 -1.91 14.71
N VAL A 513 17.22 -1.70 13.40
CA VAL A 513 15.96 -1.33 12.76
C VAL A 513 14.94 -2.47 12.94
N LYS A 514 15.36 -3.73 12.74
CA LYS A 514 14.54 -4.93 12.99
C LYS A 514 13.99 -4.95 14.41
N GLU A 515 14.84 -4.75 15.40
CA GLU A 515 14.46 -4.74 16.82
C GLU A 515 13.44 -3.63 17.11
N LEU A 516 13.71 -2.40 16.64
CA LEU A 516 12.86 -1.23 16.86
C LEU A 516 11.43 -1.42 16.34
N PHE A 517 11.24 -2.15 15.23
CA PHE A 517 9.92 -2.39 14.63
C PHE A 517 9.46 -3.85 14.74
N GLY A 518 9.93 -4.60 15.74
CA GLY A 518 9.36 -5.91 16.08
C GLY A 518 9.51 -6.99 14.99
N GLY A 519 10.51 -6.86 14.13
CA GLY A 519 10.86 -7.90 13.14
C GLY A 519 10.07 -7.93 11.84
N GLN A 520 8.97 -7.18 11.71
CA GLN A 520 8.19 -7.10 10.46
C GLN A 520 8.78 -6.06 9.50
N ILE A 521 10.00 -6.33 9.02
CA ILE A 521 10.73 -5.44 8.11
C ILE A 521 11.09 -6.16 6.81
N ALA A 522 10.98 -5.41 5.73
CA ALA A 522 11.53 -5.72 4.43
C ALA A 522 12.62 -4.72 4.08
N ILE A 523 13.67 -5.17 3.40
CA ILE A 523 14.55 -4.26 2.68
C ILE A 523 14.18 -4.24 1.20
N LEU A 524 14.34 -3.08 0.56
CA LEU A 524 14.17 -2.91 -0.88
C LEU A 524 15.44 -2.30 -1.47
N THR A 525 16.06 -3.00 -2.42
CA THR A 525 17.30 -2.55 -3.06
C THR A 525 17.12 -2.40 -4.57
N GLY A 526 18.18 -1.96 -5.26
CA GLY A 526 18.26 -2.01 -6.71
C GLY A 526 18.53 -3.40 -7.29
N GLY A 527 18.79 -4.42 -6.47
CA GLY A 527 19.02 -5.80 -6.91
C GLY A 527 20.36 -6.07 -7.62
N GLY A 528 21.26 -5.08 -7.65
CA GLY A 528 22.60 -5.21 -8.22
C GLY A 528 23.64 -5.79 -7.24
N PRO A 529 24.91 -5.91 -7.68
CA PRO A 529 26.00 -6.42 -6.86
C PRO A 529 26.43 -5.41 -5.76
N GLY A 530 27.52 -5.73 -5.06
CA GLY A 530 28.17 -4.82 -4.12
C GLY A 530 27.38 -4.59 -2.84
N ALA A 531 27.25 -3.33 -2.44
CA ALA A 531 26.53 -2.93 -1.23
C ALA A 531 25.08 -3.42 -1.22
N MET A 532 24.41 -3.42 -2.38
CA MET A 532 23.04 -3.91 -2.51
C MET A 532 22.93 -5.42 -2.26
N GLN A 533 23.91 -6.19 -2.74
CA GLN A 533 23.98 -7.63 -2.48
C GLN A 533 24.30 -7.90 -1.00
N GLN A 534 25.26 -7.19 -0.41
CA GLN A 534 25.60 -7.34 1.02
C GLN A 534 24.43 -6.98 1.95
N ALA A 535 23.62 -5.98 1.58
CA ALA A 535 22.37 -5.67 2.26
C ALA A 535 21.36 -6.83 2.16
N THR A 536 21.21 -7.37 0.94
CA THR A 536 20.35 -8.54 0.65
C THR A 536 20.75 -9.74 1.50
N ASP A 537 22.03 -10.11 1.50
CA ASP A 537 22.54 -11.26 2.25
C ASP A 537 22.36 -11.06 3.76
N SER A 538 22.72 -9.87 4.28
CA SER A 538 22.58 -9.54 5.70
C SER A 538 21.12 -9.56 6.17
N ALA A 539 20.18 -9.17 5.31
CA ALA A 539 18.76 -9.21 5.60
C ALA A 539 18.22 -10.64 5.61
N LEU A 540 18.64 -11.48 4.66
CA LEU A 540 18.27 -12.90 4.60
C LEU A 540 18.76 -13.67 5.83
N GLU A 541 20.00 -13.45 6.24
CA GLU A 541 20.57 -14.07 7.45
C GLU A 541 19.82 -13.67 8.72
N GLN A 542 19.22 -12.48 8.73
CA GLN A 542 18.39 -11.99 9.83
C GLN A 542 16.90 -12.35 9.66
N GLY A 543 16.55 -13.13 8.64
CA GLY A 543 15.18 -13.56 8.36
C GLY A 543 14.25 -12.42 7.96
N LEU A 544 14.76 -11.32 7.40
CA LEU A 544 13.96 -10.20 6.88
C LEU A 544 13.41 -10.53 5.50
N LEU A 545 12.30 -9.88 5.12
CA LEU A 545 11.83 -9.95 3.74
C LEU A 545 12.77 -9.11 2.86
N VAL A 546 13.00 -9.55 1.63
CA VAL A 546 13.94 -8.89 0.72
C VAL A 546 13.25 -8.62 -0.60
N GLY A 547 13.39 -7.40 -1.09
CA GLY A 547 12.92 -7.03 -2.41
C GLY A 547 13.92 -6.28 -3.25
N ALA A 548 13.65 -6.28 -4.55
CA ALA A 548 14.52 -5.66 -5.54
C ALA A 548 13.74 -5.04 -6.70
N ASN A 549 14.13 -3.82 -7.06
CA ASN A 549 13.73 -3.21 -8.33
C ASN A 549 14.89 -3.39 -9.30
N TYR A 550 14.83 -4.38 -10.20
CA TYR A 550 15.89 -4.67 -11.16
C TYR A 550 15.80 -3.76 -12.40
N ILE A 551 16.94 -3.39 -12.97
CA ILE A 551 17.00 -2.68 -14.24
C ILE A 551 17.85 -3.46 -15.24
N GLU A 552 17.44 -3.44 -16.50
CA GLU A 552 18.20 -4.02 -17.60
C GLU A 552 19.53 -3.26 -17.75
N THR A 553 20.62 -3.98 -17.57
CA THR A 553 21.99 -3.48 -17.71
C THR A 553 22.81 -4.49 -18.50
N ILE A 554 23.74 -3.99 -19.30
CA ILE A 554 24.58 -4.84 -20.16
C ILE A 554 25.57 -5.67 -19.34
N ASP A 555 26.08 -5.13 -18.23
CA ASP A 555 27.27 -5.67 -17.53
C ASP A 555 27.01 -6.19 -16.11
N GLN A 556 25.77 -6.21 -15.61
CA GLN A 556 25.46 -6.64 -14.24
C GLN A 556 24.41 -7.75 -14.22
N ALA A 557 24.79 -8.89 -13.62
CA ALA A 557 23.83 -9.94 -13.29
C ALA A 557 22.94 -9.50 -12.13
N THR A 558 21.63 -9.67 -12.27
CA THR A 558 20.66 -9.42 -11.20
C THR A 558 20.73 -10.55 -10.18
N ASN A 559 20.63 -10.20 -8.90
CA ASN A 559 20.54 -11.22 -7.86
C ASN A 559 19.20 -11.97 -7.93
N LYS A 560 19.17 -13.22 -7.45
CA LYS A 560 17.97 -14.07 -7.47
C LYS A 560 17.41 -14.35 -6.08
N ALA A 561 17.78 -13.54 -5.10
CA ALA A 561 17.46 -13.77 -3.69
C ALA A 561 16.26 -12.96 -3.17
N ALA A 562 15.69 -12.06 -3.99
CA ALA A 562 14.56 -11.23 -3.61
C ALA A 562 13.24 -12.02 -3.58
N HIS A 563 12.53 -12.00 -2.46
CA HIS A 563 11.20 -12.59 -2.30
C HIS A 563 10.10 -11.81 -3.04
N PHE A 564 10.30 -10.50 -3.23
CA PHE A 564 9.45 -9.66 -4.07
C PHE A 564 10.27 -8.77 -4.98
N TYR A 565 9.84 -8.58 -6.23
CA TYR A 565 10.64 -7.82 -7.17
C TYR A 565 9.83 -7.26 -8.33
N GLN A 566 10.42 -6.28 -9.01
CA GLN A 566 9.95 -5.77 -10.27
C GLN A 566 11.12 -5.53 -11.21
N CYS A 567 10.93 -5.77 -12.51
CA CYS A 567 11.98 -5.72 -13.51
C CYS A 567 11.68 -4.65 -14.56
N PHE A 568 12.63 -3.75 -14.81
CA PHE A 568 12.45 -2.61 -15.71
C PHE A 568 13.47 -2.64 -16.85
N GLN A 569 13.04 -2.38 -18.07
CA GLN A 569 13.95 -2.07 -19.17
C GLN A 569 14.75 -0.78 -18.90
N ASP A 570 15.92 -0.66 -19.53
CA ASP A 570 16.90 0.42 -19.35
C ASP A 570 16.29 1.83 -19.50
N ARG A 571 15.46 2.03 -20.53
CA ARG A 571 14.76 3.30 -20.83
C ARG A 571 13.73 3.69 -19.78
N ASN A 572 13.36 2.76 -18.89
CA ASN A 572 12.39 2.98 -17.82
C ASN A 572 13.06 3.26 -16.47
N ARG A 573 14.35 3.63 -16.45
CA ARG A 573 15.09 3.95 -15.22
C ARG A 573 14.38 4.95 -14.28
N HIS A 574 13.69 5.94 -14.83
CA HIS A 574 12.94 6.92 -14.03
C HIS A 574 11.64 6.35 -13.47
N ASN A 575 10.98 5.47 -14.22
CA ASN A 575 9.79 4.78 -13.72
C ASN A 575 10.17 3.82 -12.59
N ARG A 576 11.33 3.16 -12.69
CA ARG A 576 11.87 2.30 -11.62
C ARG A 576 12.03 3.04 -10.29
N GLN A 577 12.51 4.29 -10.31
CA GLN A 577 12.68 5.10 -9.09
C GLN A 577 11.35 5.24 -8.33
N ARG A 578 10.25 5.42 -9.07
CA ARG A 578 8.89 5.51 -8.49
C ARG A 578 8.43 4.22 -7.81
N TRP A 579 9.01 3.06 -8.13
CA TRP A 579 8.67 1.83 -7.40
C TRP A 579 9.25 1.81 -5.98
N PHE A 580 10.27 2.60 -5.67
CA PHE A 580 10.75 2.75 -4.29
C PHE A 580 9.79 3.54 -3.38
N ASP A 581 8.74 4.18 -3.93
CA ASP A 581 7.71 4.90 -3.16
C ASP A 581 6.98 4.03 -2.11
N ILE A 582 7.10 2.70 -2.17
CA ILE A 582 6.56 1.79 -1.15
C ILE A 582 7.37 1.79 0.16
N ALA A 583 8.57 2.36 0.15
CA ALA A 583 9.48 2.43 1.29
C ALA A 583 9.02 3.49 2.29
N SER A 584 9.02 3.11 3.56
CA SER A 584 8.71 3.99 4.69
C SER A 584 9.95 4.78 5.14
N PHE A 585 11.13 4.17 5.02
CA PHE A 585 12.40 4.75 5.41
C PHE A 585 13.46 4.50 4.35
N VAL A 586 14.49 5.35 4.36
CA VAL A 586 15.58 5.31 3.37
C VAL A 586 16.93 5.37 4.06
N VAL A 587 17.85 4.51 3.62
CA VAL A 587 19.27 4.55 3.97
C VAL A 587 20.14 4.58 2.73
N PHE A 588 21.12 5.47 2.73
CA PHE A 588 22.14 5.62 1.71
C PHE A 588 23.48 5.12 2.28
N CYS A 589 23.85 3.90 1.94
CA CYS A 589 25.20 3.37 2.18
C CYS A 589 26.21 4.07 1.27
N VAL A 590 27.51 3.84 1.51
CA VAL A 590 28.59 4.28 0.60
C VAL A 590 28.24 3.92 -0.85
N GLY A 591 28.33 4.91 -1.74
CA GLY A 591 27.75 4.83 -3.08
C GLY A 591 28.28 5.87 -4.05
N GLY A 592 28.04 5.64 -5.34
CA GLY A 592 28.50 6.50 -6.43
C GLY A 592 27.40 7.39 -7.02
N LEU A 593 27.49 7.69 -8.31
CA LEU A 593 26.57 8.57 -9.03
C LEU A 593 25.11 8.10 -8.97
N GLY A 594 24.86 6.78 -9.09
CA GLY A 594 23.51 6.23 -8.97
C GLY A 594 22.91 6.44 -7.58
N THR A 595 23.71 6.28 -6.52
CA THR A 595 23.26 6.57 -5.14
C THR A 595 22.98 8.06 -4.95
N LEU A 596 23.80 8.94 -5.53
CA LEU A 596 23.59 10.39 -5.47
C LEU A 596 22.32 10.84 -6.22
N GLU A 597 21.96 10.18 -7.32
CA GLU A 597 20.68 10.42 -8.00
C GLU A 597 19.49 10.16 -7.05
N GLU A 598 19.51 9.03 -6.34
CA GLU A 598 18.46 8.64 -5.38
C GLU A 598 18.40 9.59 -4.17
N VAL A 599 19.54 10.12 -3.73
CA VAL A 599 19.60 11.19 -2.72
C VAL A 599 18.84 12.44 -3.22
N GLY A 600 19.13 12.89 -4.44
CA GLY A 600 18.49 14.07 -5.04
C GLY A 600 16.98 13.90 -5.19
N LEU A 601 16.54 12.71 -5.62
CA LEU A 601 15.12 12.37 -5.74
C LEU A 601 14.43 12.34 -4.38
N THR A 602 14.98 11.62 -3.41
CA THR A 602 14.40 11.47 -2.07
C THR A 602 14.24 12.84 -1.38
N LEU A 603 15.29 13.66 -1.36
CA LEU A 603 15.24 14.98 -0.71
C LEU A 603 14.28 15.94 -1.43
N THR A 604 14.18 15.85 -2.75
CA THR A 604 13.23 16.66 -3.54
C THR A 604 11.79 16.22 -3.29
N ASP A 605 11.53 14.92 -3.24
CA ASP A 605 10.20 14.38 -2.98
C ASP A 605 9.71 14.72 -1.56
N MET A 606 10.60 14.69 -0.56
CA MET A 606 10.32 15.17 0.79
C MET A 606 10.06 16.68 0.84
N LYS A 607 10.82 17.48 0.06
CA LYS A 607 10.62 18.93 -0.06
C LYS A 607 9.26 19.28 -0.68
N LEU A 608 8.88 18.55 -1.74
CA LEU A 608 7.60 18.72 -2.45
C LEU A 608 6.41 18.13 -1.68
N GLY A 609 6.65 17.41 -0.58
CA GLY A 609 5.61 16.78 0.23
C GLY A 609 4.98 15.54 -0.41
N MET A 610 5.66 14.95 -1.41
CA MET A 610 5.23 13.70 -2.05
C MET A 610 5.55 12.49 -1.16
N VAL A 611 6.67 12.56 -0.42
CA VAL A 611 7.06 11.58 0.61
C VAL A 611 7.06 12.26 1.98
N GLU A 612 6.81 11.48 3.04
CA GLU A 612 6.84 11.99 4.42
C GLU A 612 8.24 12.49 4.81
N ARG A 613 8.28 13.50 5.70
CA ARG A 613 9.54 13.96 6.30
C ARG A 613 9.94 13.01 7.43
N GLY A 614 10.27 11.78 7.08
CA GLY A 614 10.76 10.75 8.00
C GLY A 614 12.27 10.85 8.24
N PRO A 615 12.84 9.92 9.02
CA PRO A 615 14.28 9.79 9.20
C PRO A 615 14.96 9.31 7.90
N VAL A 616 16.05 9.97 7.52
CA VAL A 616 16.93 9.56 6.42
C VAL A 616 18.34 9.35 6.97
N VAL A 617 18.96 8.23 6.63
CA VAL A 617 20.30 7.88 7.11
C VAL A 617 21.28 7.83 5.96
N PHE A 618 22.41 8.52 6.12
CA PHE A 618 23.59 8.40 5.29
C PHE A 618 24.62 7.59 6.09
N PHE A 619 24.83 6.34 5.67
CA PHE A 619 25.59 5.34 6.41
C PHE A 619 26.94 5.02 5.76
N GLY A 620 27.98 4.97 6.59
CA GLY A 620 29.31 4.45 6.22
C GLY A 620 30.44 5.45 6.41
N ASN A 621 31.66 4.89 6.52
CA ASN A 621 32.89 5.64 6.74
C ASN A 621 33.78 5.64 5.48
N TYR A 622 34.79 6.50 5.49
CA TYR A 622 35.88 6.56 4.53
C TYR A 622 37.17 6.92 5.27
N GLY A 623 37.95 5.90 5.64
CA GLY A 623 39.02 6.06 6.62
C GLY A 623 38.42 6.46 7.97
N ASP A 624 38.95 7.52 8.58
CA ASP A 624 38.52 8.01 9.90
C ASP A 624 37.33 9.00 9.85
N ASP A 625 36.82 9.32 8.66
CA ASP A 625 35.69 10.24 8.47
C ASP A 625 34.42 9.51 8.01
N VAL A 626 33.26 10.14 8.18
CA VAL A 626 32.01 9.69 7.59
C VAL A 626 32.04 9.98 6.09
N TYR A 627 31.76 8.97 5.25
CA TYR A 627 31.87 9.07 3.78
C TYR A 627 31.14 10.29 3.16
N TRP A 628 30.05 10.69 3.81
CA TRP A 628 29.13 11.73 3.36
C TRP A 628 29.39 13.12 3.98
N SER A 629 30.54 13.36 4.63
CA SER A 629 30.87 14.62 5.32
C SER A 629 30.75 15.86 4.42
N HIS A 630 31.27 15.81 3.19
CA HIS A 630 31.16 16.93 2.25
C HIS A 630 29.71 17.21 1.81
N LEU A 631 28.87 16.18 1.69
CA LEU A 631 27.45 16.38 1.38
C LEU A 631 26.73 17.08 2.54
N LYS A 632 27.06 16.70 3.79
CA LYS A 632 26.54 17.39 4.98
C LYS A 632 26.90 18.87 4.97
N GLU A 633 28.15 19.22 4.66
CA GLU A 633 28.59 20.62 4.52
C GLU A 633 27.85 21.35 3.39
N GLN A 634 27.66 20.68 2.25
CA GLN A 634 26.92 21.24 1.12
C GLN A 634 25.46 21.52 1.47
N LEU A 635 24.78 20.60 2.16
CA LEU A 635 23.40 20.80 2.62
C LEU A 635 23.31 21.95 3.63
N ALA A 636 24.26 22.05 4.57
CA ALA A 636 24.32 23.16 5.52
C ALA A 636 24.45 24.51 4.79
N ARG A 637 25.33 24.60 3.78
CA ARG A 637 25.47 25.79 2.93
C ARG A 637 24.18 26.10 2.17
N MET A 638 23.48 25.10 1.65
CA MET A 638 22.18 25.31 0.97
C MET A 638 21.13 25.86 1.92
N VAL A 639 21.08 25.40 3.18
CA VAL A 639 20.16 25.92 4.20
C VAL A 639 20.50 27.37 4.55
N GLU A 640 21.77 27.67 4.81
CA GLU A 640 22.25 29.03 5.10
C GLU A 640 21.93 30.00 3.95
N ALA A 641 22.16 29.58 2.71
CA ALA A 641 21.84 30.34 1.50
C ALA A 641 20.33 30.37 1.17
N LYS A 642 19.46 29.81 2.02
CA LYS A 642 18.00 29.72 1.84
C LYS A 642 17.59 29.01 0.52
N ARG A 643 18.41 28.06 0.05
CA ARG A 643 18.16 27.21 -1.12
C ARG A 643 17.62 25.82 -0.75
N ALA A 644 17.79 25.41 0.50
CA ALA A 644 17.19 24.21 1.09
C ALA A 644 16.43 24.54 2.38
N PRO A 645 15.38 23.79 2.74
CA PRO A 645 14.63 24.04 3.97
C PRO A 645 15.39 23.58 5.22
N GLY A 646 15.27 24.31 6.33
CA GLY A 646 16.03 24.06 7.56
C GLY A 646 15.74 22.73 8.25
N TRP A 647 14.53 22.15 8.09
CA TRP A 647 14.14 20.87 8.71
C TRP A 647 15.05 19.70 8.28
N ILE A 648 15.76 19.82 7.15
CA ILE A 648 16.73 18.82 6.68
C ILE A 648 17.77 18.48 7.76
N ASN A 649 18.17 19.45 8.58
CA ASN A 649 19.17 19.24 9.63
C ASN A 649 18.66 18.37 10.79
N GLU A 650 17.34 18.27 10.98
CA GLU A 650 16.72 17.50 12.07
C GLU A 650 16.39 16.07 11.63
N ASN A 651 16.06 15.89 10.35
CA ASN A 651 15.58 14.65 9.76
C ASN A 651 16.65 13.76 9.14
N ILE A 652 17.91 14.20 9.11
CA ILE A 652 19.02 13.48 8.47
C ILE A 652 20.11 13.13 9.49
N LEU A 653 20.55 11.87 9.46
CA LEU A 653 21.71 11.40 10.20
C LEU A 653 22.83 11.00 9.25
N PHE A 654 24.01 11.60 9.43
CA PHE A 654 25.27 11.18 8.82
C PHE A 654 26.08 10.42 9.85
N THR A 655 26.35 9.13 9.64
CA THR A 655 27.09 8.30 10.59
C THR A 655 27.68 7.03 9.97
N GLY A 656 28.79 6.53 10.49
CA GLY A 656 29.20 5.13 10.30
C GLY A 656 29.04 4.27 11.55
N ASP A 657 28.35 4.77 12.58
CA ASP A 657 28.11 4.08 13.84
C ASP A 657 26.64 3.66 13.94
N ALA A 658 26.41 2.35 13.85
CA ALA A 658 25.07 1.79 13.92
C ALA A 658 24.39 2.07 15.28
N SER A 659 25.12 2.24 16.39
CA SER A 659 24.51 2.48 17.72
C SER A 659 23.64 3.73 17.82
N ARG A 660 23.84 4.69 16.92
CA ARG A 660 23.12 5.98 16.90
C ARG A 660 21.75 5.91 16.25
N ILE A 661 21.42 4.80 15.57
CA ILE A 661 20.25 4.67 14.70
C ILE A 661 18.95 4.67 15.50
N THR A 662 18.83 3.79 16.50
CA THR A 662 17.61 3.68 17.30
C THR A 662 17.26 5.00 17.98
N GLY A 663 18.25 5.67 18.60
CA GLY A 663 18.04 6.97 19.24
C GLY A 663 17.62 8.06 18.26
N PHE A 664 18.22 8.08 17.06
CA PHE A 664 17.86 9.01 16.00
C PHE A 664 16.44 8.78 15.48
N TYR A 665 16.07 7.53 15.18
CA TYR A 665 14.71 7.18 14.75
C TYR A 665 13.69 7.57 15.82
N LYS A 666 13.89 7.18 17.08
CA LYS A 666 13.00 7.55 18.19
C LYS A 666 12.85 9.08 18.31
N LYS A 667 13.94 9.84 18.19
CA LYS A 667 13.90 11.30 18.23
C LYS A 667 13.11 11.91 17.08
N VAL A 668 13.42 11.55 15.84
CA VAL A 668 12.77 12.14 14.64
C VAL A 668 11.30 11.74 14.58
N LEU A 669 11.00 10.51 14.97
CA LEU A 669 9.64 9.98 14.99
C LEU A 669 8.86 10.41 16.23
N GLY A 670 9.50 10.91 17.29
CA GLY A 670 8.81 11.15 18.56
C GLY A 670 8.22 9.87 19.16
N LEU A 671 8.95 8.76 19.07
CA LEU A 671 8.60 7.49 19.70
C LEU A 671 9.35 7.36 21.02
N GLY A 672 8.75 6.71 22.02
CA GLY A 672 9.41 6.47 23.30
C GLY A 672 8.45 6.21 24.43
#